data_AF-A0A395SAF2-F1
#
_entry.id   AF-A0A395SAF2-F1
#
_cell.length_a   1.000
_cell.length_b   1.000
_cell.length_c   1.000
_cell.angle_alpha   90.00
_cell.angle_beta   90.00
_cell.angle_gamma   90.00
#
_symmetry.space_group_name_H-M   'P 1'
#
loop_
_entity.id
_entity.type
_entity.pdbx_description
1 polymer ?
#
loop_
_entity_poly.entity_id
_entity_poly.type
_entity_poly.pdbx_seq_one_letter_code
_entity_poly.pdbx_strand_id
1 'polypeptide(L)'
;MEKVRKTYFDPLVTSKGQIRDILQNLPIGSAHPFSPEGILLCRTNNGIEEIPISGHDEEFFYNAVDLGTMGEILLRRMGGFKNHLGVFDDFQISQAPSTTFKVPIASGKISILVVSERVPTYYDFCFGDAQGNTSCWNARTTIKGMRHSGDCTIMHDLLQYATLDKDTLTKEPICVFISGFNRTQITRFLGTHPALMVADYEEKTLYTIPVPLDKATIGDATICCPLVVKRDGDFLVCSILPQATTDRQKSCGGDRMDSTCLSEAIPRADFTITAPAEDSTENVKEEEVREPAVKDTNTSSQSVEKRNAVITTNPHSLPNFVNFSGTQIIRFGTGLEFISDENTENDNDKSAVVLPCVFGSQLEGPVLLATGKTPKNVPFQDAKALYAYYEQLDNIAVVVDERMTDNARNLASSMRMNALFIVQLKTKEKFETAEQVSSALNAANINAVTALAGPQSLILANAGDKFYFYRGLANPKILDTTDIEFGADVTDLIKSADLSSLLIPNLPRLVDLGENNDVVLPYTSQVVKAQDLVTLFDKLTIDKVKAMRNDIVAVVPQLQTLLNQKDLQRLSKDLVDTLSTKVDEIMSPKRNEYIAYLTTEFDINSKESTVKKNRMLGELRKASKQTQSSLEAVISSLTNMMSSQTTSKRTHDMKRLLRQTQINNNVEATKSMTFESLTGLLEKHAGEMGVMLLNIETTPYEQLLANLKGSLIDAKPVCALDDRILYLDGFDAGIIMEQSQSQHVGPLRSQSGPNHPVLALPYLNKTRGTGSMLAWVCWDEFVNLESPYSVRWMEKCNEAHIAALRIMMRDTLSQAVASRQYSFQAQAPEIGQLMSSLLMAAMAKLASMRTTAPVVLDTAEDTVTKLMRGLFGNLMTIAGSGVRPMSMVWQLFGLTTQYDIPVSDADWVWYENVVALYPYTGWPLKQFHINLAKLLDKVILRVITKNENTIQIKASLAHDMLHYCKLRNIQLEYCRTIITAFERMLTNSDMDVAAIAGRLLENIPSKLEKQTSGYTRMMRYLGHLSKGGERREEEDRVYANVYTKRSAAFKDLKVAVSEACEEKDWDAAKESCQAVLDKHKQIASFWKIEPEKLKVQNLHQYQDLINANVSDDADQTTKNKTKKIVQRILDDAEKKRVPWKVGKDAAKNGIEPLDEDFLELVLTGKKPKTVENQVPSQELVVKDVVEEGGFAEFKNSVLPKFISTMEKNLSAEDACQILGVPISSMRVFIKALNPAFEWDDLGRQFKVVILGLLRERSNRFESRPALRMLRME
;
A
#
# COMPACT_ATOMS: atom_id res chain seq x y z
N MET A 1 -29.62 3.61 26.20
CA MET A 1 -28.94 3.74 24.89
C MET A 1 -29.89 3.85 23.71
N GLU A 2 -30.91 3.00 23.55
CA GLU A 2 -31.82 3.00 22.38
C GLU A 2 -32.60 4.32 22.12
N LYS A 3 -32.70 5.21 23.12
CA LYS A 3 -33.34 6.53 23.03
C LYS A 3 -32.43 7.65 22.48
N VAL A 4 -31.11 7.43 22.46
CA VAL A 4 -30.12 8.40 21.99
C VAL A 4 -30.10 8.39 20.47
N ARG A 5 -30.31 9.56 19.86
CA ARG A 5 -30.35 9.79 18.41
C ARG A 5 -29.12 10.54 17.91
N LYS A 6 -28.58 11.46 18.71
CA LYS A 6 -27.37 12.24 18.39
C LYS A 6 -26.64 12.62 19.68
N THR A 7 -25.31 12.56 19.66
CA THR A 7 -24.49 12.89 20.82
C THR A 7 -23.74 14.19 20.59
N TYR A 8 -23.82 15.07 21.57
CA TYR A 8 -23.20 16.37 21.62
C TYR A 8 -22.25 16.40 22.81
N PHE A 9 -21.06 16.96 22.62
CA PHE A 9 -20.13 17.19 23.72
C PHE A 9 -19.63 18.62 23.64
N ASP A 10 -20.01 19.40 24.63
CA ASP A 10 -19.48 20.73 24.87
C ASP A 10 -18.31 20.64 25.86
N PRO A 11 -17.07 20.96 25.43
CA PRO A 11 -15.87 20.81 26.25
C PRO A 11 -15.67 21.93 27.28
N LEU A 12 -16.58 22.90 27.40
CA LEU A 12 -16.54 23.98 28.40
C LEU A 12 -17.55 23.80 29.54
N VAL A 13 -18.48 22.85 29.39
CA VAL A 13 -19.57 22.64 30.34
C VAL A 13 -19.14 21.78 31.52
N THR A 14 -19.21 22.33 32.73
CA THR A 14 -18.73 21.68 33.97
C THR A 14 -19.82 21.02 34.80
N SER A 15 -21.10 21.35 34.59
CA SER A 15 -22.20 20.89 35.44
C SER A 15 -23.38 20.29 34.68
N LYS A 16 -24.12 19.36 35.32
CA LYS A 16 -25.36 18.80 34.76
C LYS A 16 -26.42 19.85 34.45
N GLY A 17 -26.49 20.95 35.21
CA GLY A 17 -27.46 22.02 35.00
C GLY A 17 -27.29 22.66 33.63
N GLN A 18 -26.06 23.07 33.32
CA GLN A 18 -25.69 23.62 32.02
C GLN A 18 -25.92 22.62 30.87
N ILE A 19 -25.62 21.33 31.09
CA ILE A 19 -25.93 20.28 30.09
C ILE A 19 -27.43 20.22 29.81
N ARG A 20 -28.27 20.32 30.86
CA ARG A 20 -29.73 20.33 30.69
C ARG A 20 -30.21 21.52 29.86
N ASP A 21 -29.65 22.70 30.10
CA ASP A 21 -30.04 23.92 29.37
C ASP A 21 -29.68 23.81 27.88
N ILE A 22 -28.51 23.25 27.55
CA ILE A 22 -28.10 22.99 26.16
C ILE A 22 -29.05 21.98 25.50
N LEU A 23 -29.32 20.86 26.18
CA LEU A 23 -30.18 19.81 25.63
C LEU A 23 -31.63 20.28 25.41
N GLN A 24 -32.14 21.24 26.20
CA GLN A 24 -33.49 21.81 26.00
C GLN A 24 -33.67 22.53 24.67
N ASN A 25 -32.59 22.94 24.01
CA ASN A 25 -32.62 23.63 22.72
C ASN A 25 -32.30 22.68 21.53
N LEU A 26 -31.95 21.42 21.80
CA LEU A 26 -31.56 20.44 20.77
C LEU A 26 -32.64 19.40 20.49
N PRO A 27 -32.73 18.79 19.29
CA PRO A 27 -33.79 17.83 18.96
C PRO A 27 -33.98 16.69 19.97
N ILE A 28 -35.18 16.10 20.01
CA ILE A 28 -35.46 14.93 20.85
C ILE A 28 -34.52 13.78 20.44
N GLY A 29 -33.90 13.15 21.44
CA GLY A 29 -32.86 12.13 21.28
C GLY A 29 -31.43 12.70 21.33
N SER A 30 -31.25 14.01 21.44
CA SER A 30 -29.93 14.61 21.71
C SER A 30 -29.43 14.24 23.09
N ALA A 31 -28.15 13.88 23.20
CA ALA A 31 -27.55 13.45 24.45
C ALA A 31 -26.15 14.05 24.66
N HIS A 32 -25.74 14.23 25.91
CA HIS A 32 -24.43 14.77 26.28
C HIS A 32 -23.84 14.02 27.49
N PRO A 33 -22.56 13.59 27.42
CA PRO A 33 -21.92 12.78 28.47
C PRO A 33 -21.54 13.61 29.69
N PHE A 34 -21.79 13.07 30.88
CA PHE A 34 -21.35 13.63 32.15
C PHE A 34 -20.48 12.60 32.89
N SER A 35 -19.17 12.68 32.66
CA SER A 35 -18.21 11.68 33.12
C SER A 35 -18.04 11.56 34.64
N PRO A 36 -18.19 12.61 35.49
CA PRO A 36 -18.01 12.49 36.94
C PRO A 36 -18.93 11.46 37.60
N GLU A 37 -20.11 11.22 37.02
CA GLU A 37 -21.06 10.23 37.50
C GLU A 37 -21.21 9.03 36.56
N GLY A 38 -20.48 9.00 35.44
CA GLY A 38 -20.59 7.95 34.44
C GLY A 38 -22.01 7.83 33.87
N ILE A 39 -22.64 8.96 33.57
CA ILE A 39 -24.00 9.04 33.02
C ILE A 39 -24.04 9.82 31.70
N LEU A 40 -25.12 9.64 30.97
CA LEU A 40 -25.47 10.39 29.77
C LEU A 40 -26.80 11.10 30.01
N LEU A 41 -26.85 12.41 29.86
CA LEU A 41 -28.10 13.16 29.87
C LEU A 41 -28.69 13.12 28.46
N CYS A 42 -29.94 12.67 28.31
CA CYS A 42 -30.59 12.53 27.00
C CYS A 42 -31.95 13.24 26.99
N ARG A 43 -32.18 14.14 26.03
CA ARG A 43 -33.51 14.71 25.79
C ARG A 43 -34.43 13.63 25.23
N THR A 44 -35.56 13.42 25.86
CA THR A 44 -36.61 12.50 25.42
C THR A 44 -37.94 13.23 25.28
N ASN A 45 -38.98 12.53 24.80
CA ASN A 45 -40.36 13.05 24.75
C ASN A 45 -40.88 13.44 26.14
N ASN A 46 -40.33 12.88 27.22
CA ASN A 46 -40.78 13.07 28.60
C ASN A 46 -39.87 14.03 29.40
N GLY A 47 -38.94 14.73 28.73
CA GLY A 47 -37.92 15.57 29.37
C GLY A 47 -36.52 14.94 29.29
N ILE A 48 -35.58 15.43 30.11
CA ILE A 48 -34.18 14.97 30.08
C ILE A 48 -34.01 13.81 31.07
N GLU A 49 -33.69 12.63 30.54
CA GLU A 49 -33.43 11.40 31.31
C GLU A 49 -31.92 11.22 31.53
N GLU A 50 -31.53 10.67 32.68
CA GLU A 50 -30.15 10.25 32.98
C GLU A 50 -29.99 8.76 32.68
N ILE A 51 -29.03 8.40 31.83
CA ILE A 51 -28.76 7.02 31.40
C ILE A 51 -27.37 6.61 31.93
N PRO A 52 -27.25 5.58 32.79
CA PRO A 52 -25.94 5.11 33.26
C PRO A 52 -25.14 4.48 32.12
N ILE A 53 -23.86 4.86 32.01
CA ILE A 53 -22.92 4.34 31.00
C ILE A 53 -21.69 3.67 31.62
N SER A 54 -21.54 3.72 32.95
CA SER A 54 -20.41 3.16 33.71
C SER A 54 -20.22 1.63 33.61
N GLY A 55 -21.20 0.89 33.10
CA GLY A 55 -21.13 -0.56 32.89
C GLY A 55 -20.59 -1.01 31.52
N HIS A 56 -20.18 -0.06 30.66
CA HIS A 56 -19.71 -0.33 29.30
C HIS A 56 -18.26 0.11 29.14
N ASP A 57 -17.40 -0.78 28.63
CA ASP A 57 -15.99 -0.46 28.33
C ASP A 57 -15.87 0.52 27.16
N GLU A 58 -14.78 1.27 27.05
CA GLU A 58 -14.57 2.24 25.96
C GLU A 58 -14.65 1.55 24.58
N GLU A 59 -14.14 0.31 24.46
CA GLU A 59 -14.25 -0.52 23.25
C GLU A 59 -15.69 -0.81 22.81
N PHE A 60 -16.67 -0.76 23.72
CA PHE A 60 -18.08 -0.95 23.40
C PHE A 60 -18.60 0.11 22.43
N PHE A 61 -18.01 1.31 22.45
CA PHE A 61 -18.45 2.50 21.71
C PHE A 61 -17.54 2.84 20.51
N TYR A 62 -16.48 2.06 20.26
CA TYR A 62 -15.54 2.31 19.17
C TYR A 62 -15.85 1.46 17.93
N ASN A 63 -16.00 2.11 16.77
CA ASN A 63 -15.81 1.47 15.47
C ASN A 63 -14.38 1.78 14.99
N ALA A 64 -13.40 1.03 15.51
CA ALA A 64 -11.98 1.24 15.25
C ALA A 64 -11.56 0.66 13.87
N VAL A 65 -12.04 1.26 12.79
CA VAL A 65 -11.50 1.00 11.45
C VAL A 65 -10.61 2.18 11.05
N ASP A 66 -9.29 1.98 11.15
CA ASP A 66 -8.28 2.90 10.60
C ASP A 66 -8.47 2.98 9.07
N LEU A 67 -8.79 4.18 8.56
CA LEU A 67 -9.09 4.38 7.14
C LEU A 67 -7.88 4.11 6.25
N GLY A 68 -6.65 4.31 6.77
CA GLY A 68 -5.43 3.94 6.05
C GLY A 68 -5.34 2.42 5.85
N THR A 69 -5.66 1.67 6.90
CA THR A 69 -5.72 0.19 6.82
C THR A 69 -6.89 -0.27 5.95
N MET A 70 -8.03 0.41 6.02
CA MET A 70 -9.21 0.12 5.19
C MET A 70 -8.96 0.40 3.71
N GLY A 71 -8.27 1.50 3.36
CA GLY A 71 -7.89 1.82 1.98
C GLY A 71 -7.03 0.73 1.35
N GLU A 72 -6.02 0.24 2.07
CA GLU A 72 -5.18 -0.88 1.63
C GLU A 72 -5.98 -2.17 1.42
N ILE A 73 -6.84 -2.52 2.39
CA ILE A 73 -7.70 -3.71 2.31
C ILE A 73 -8.67 -3.60 1.14
N LEU A 74 -9.28 -2.42 0.94
CA LEU A 74 -10.23 -2.18 -0.15
C LEU A 74 -9.56 -2.26 -1.51
N LEU A 75 -8.40 -1.63 -1.71
CA LEU A 75 -7.66 -1.73 -2.98
C LEU A 75 -7.31 -3.17 -3.32
N ARG A 76 -6.85 -3.95 -2.32
CA ARG A 76 -6.57 -5.39 -2.50
C ARG A 76 -7.83 -6.16 -2.91
N ARG A 77 -8.95 -5.97 -2.21
CA ARG A 77 -10.21 -6.69 -2.47
C ARG A 77 -10.84 -6.27 -3.80
N MET A 78 -10.91 -4.98 -4.07
CA MET A 78 -11.41 -4.44 -5.35
C MET A 78 -10.58 -4.94 -6.53
N GLY A 79 -9.26 -5.06 -6.36
CA GLY A 79 -8.36 -5.65 -7.35
C GLY A 79 -8.71 -7.10 -7.71
N GLY A 80 -9.29 -7.86 -6.77
CA GLY A 80 -9.85 -9.19 -7.04
C GLY A 80 -10.99 -9.14 -8.07
N PHE A 81 -11.83 -8.13 -8.03
CA PHE A 81 -13.03 -7.98 -8.88
C PHE A 81 -12.81 -7.15 -10.15
N LYS A 82 -11.61 -7.19 -10.74
CA LYS A 82 -11.21 -6.37 -11.90
C LYS A 82 -12.23 -6.33 -13.06
N ASN A 83 -12.92 -7.45 -13.32
CA ASN A 83 -13.93 -7.52 -14.40
C ASN A 83 -15.17 -6.64 -14.15
N HIS A 84 -15.45 -6.29 -12.90
CA HIS A 84 -16.59 -5.44 -12.52
C HIS A 84 -16.11 -4.04 -12.10
N LEU A 85 -15.06 -3.98 -11.29
CA LEU A 85 -14.60 -2.74 -10.65
C LEU A 85 -13.43 -2.06 -11.38
N GLY A 86 -12.96 -2.61 -12.51
CA GLY A 86 -11.87 -1.98 -13.29
C GLY A 86 -12.23 -0.59 -13.83
N VAL A 87 -13.51 -0.23 -13.89
CA VAL A 87 -13.97 1.13 -14.22
C VAL A 87 -13.58 2.16 -13.16
N PHE A 88 -13.24 1.74 -11.94
CA PHE A 88 -12.85 2.59 -10.83
C PHE A 88 -11.33 2.62 -10.60
N ASP A 89 -10.53 2.10 -11.53
CA ASP A 89 -9.07 2.02 -11.38
C ASP A 89 -8.40 3.40 -11.25
N ASP A 90 -9.01 4.44 -11.80
CA ASP A 90 -8.60 5.84 -11.71
C ASP A 90 -9.41 6.66 -10.70
N PHE A 91 -10.30 6.03 -9.92
CA PHE A 91 -11.09 6.71 -8.89
C PHE A 91 -10.33 6.82 -7.57
N GLN A 92 -10.51 7.93 -6.87
CA GLN A 92 -10.04 8.13 -5.51
C GLN A 92 -11.05 7.58 -4.52
N ILE A 93 -10.62 6.80 -3.52
CA ILE A 93 -11.49 6.42 -2.41
C ILE A 93 -11.38 7.52 -1.35
N SER A 94 -12.50 8.14 -1.00
CA SER A 94 -12.57 9.18 0.03
C SER A 94 -13.72 8.87 0.98
N GLN A 95 -13.80 9.57 2.12
CA GLN A 95 -15.02 9.54 2.92
C GLN A 95 -16.07 10.46 2.30
N ALA A 96 -17.34 10.15 2.56
CA ALA A 96 -18.42 11.06 2.22
C ALA A 96 -18.13 12.48 2.75
N PRO A 97 -18.32 13.53 1.91
CA PRO A 97 -17.87 14.89 2.22
C PRO A 97 -18.69 15.55 3.33
N SER A 98 -19.89 15.05 3.58
CA SER A 98 -20.84 15.52 4.59
C SER A 98 -21.87 14.42 4.87
N THR A 99 -22.72 14.61 5.89
CA THR A 99 -23.85 13.71 6.20
C THR A 99 -24.88 13.67 5.07
N THR A 100 -25.09 14.80 4.38
CA THR A 100 -25.93 14.88 3.17
C THR A 100 -25.12 15.46 2.03
N PHE A 101 -24.97 14.70 0.94
CA PHE A 101 -24.21 15.10 -0.24
C PHE A 101 -24.89 14.63 -1.53
N LYS A 102 -24.43 15.13 -2.67
CA LYS A 102 -25.09 14.93 -3.97
C LYS A 102 -24.06 14.45 -5.00
N VAL A 103 -24.41 13.42 -5.77
CA VAL A 103 -23.56 12.85 -6.85
C VAL A 103 -24.33 12.76 -8.16
N PRO A 104 -23.69 12.90 -9.34
CA PRO A 104 -24.36 12.76 -10.63
C PRO A 104 -24.81 11.31 -10.90
N ILE A 105 -26.00 11.09 -11.44
CA ILE A 105 -26.46 9.74 -11.82
C ILE A 105 -25.86 9.35 -13.18
N ALA A 106 -24.91 8.42 -13.16
CA ALA A 106 -24.38 7.80 -14.38
C ALA A 106 -25.22 6.57 -14.78
N SER A 107 -26.14 6.77 -15.73
CA SER A 107 -27.09 5.74 -16.17
C SER A 107 -26.38 4.45 -16.63
N GLY A 108 -26.83 3.29 -16.13
CA GLY A 108 -26.31 1.96 -16.46
C GLY A 108 -24.92 1.64 -15.90
N LYS A 109 -24.29 2.56 -15.16
CA LYS A 109 -23.01 2.33 -14.46
C LYS A 109 -23.24 1.98 -13.00
N ILE A 110 -22.21 1.45 -12.35
CA ILE A 110 -22.25 1.08 -10.93
C ILE A 110 -22.32 2.35 -10.09
N SER A 111 -23.43 2.58 -9.39
CA SER A 111 -23.62 3.80 -8.60
C SER A 111 -23.37 3.61 -7.11
N ILE A 112 -23.74 2.44 -6.57
CA ILE A 112 -23.57 2.11 -5.14
C ILE A 112 -23.04 0.69 -5.06
N LEU A 113 -22.02 0.45 -4.25
CA LEU A 113 -21.38 -0.85 -4.12
C LEU A 113 -20.95 -1.16 -2.68
N VAL A 114 -20.84 -2.46 -2.39
CA VAL A 114 -20.33 -2.99 -1.13
C VAL A 114 -19.26 -4.03 -1.40
N VAL A 115 -18.14 -3.93 -0.69
CA VAL A 115 -17.06 -4.93 -0.68
C VAL A 115 -16.88 -5.45 0.75
N SER A 116 -16.91 -6.77 0.93
CA SER A 116 -16.83 -7.42 2.24
C SER A 116 -16.17 -8.81 2.17
N GLU A 117 -16.00 -9.46 3.31
CA GLU A 117 -15.65 -10.89 3.38
C GLU A 117 -16.90 -11.76 3.53
N ARG A 118 -16.81 -13.01 3.05
CA ARG A 118 -17.85 -14.04 3.21
C ARG A 118 -17.85 -14.71 4.58
N VAL A 119 -16.86 -14.41 5.42
CA VAL A 119 -16.67 -15.00 6.76
C VAL A 119 -16.94 -13.89 7.78
N PRO A 120 -17.70 -14.13 8.86
CA PRO A 120 -18.25 -15.43 9.30
C PRO A 120 -19.49 -15.92 8.53
N THR A 121 -20.21 -15.05 7.80
CA THR A 121 -21.34 -15.36 6.89
C THR A 121 -21.43 -14.30 5.77
N TYR A 122 -22.51 -14.28 4.95
CA TYR A 122 -22.73 -13.24 3.94
C TYR A 122 -23.23 -11.92 4.55
N TYR A 123 -22.61 -10.81 4.13
CA TYR A 123 -22.99 -9.43 4.42
C TYR A 123 -23.89 -8.93 3.28
N ASP A 124 -25.20 -9.14 3.37
CA ASP A 124 -26.11 -8.94 2.22
C ASP A 124 -26.47 -7.47 2.04
N PHE A 125 -25.99 -6.90 0.94
CA PHE A 125 -26.35 -5.57 0.46
C PHE A 125 -27.75 -5.56 -0.15
N CYS A 126 -28.62 -4.66 0.33
CA CYS A 126 -30.02 -4.61 -0.04
C CYS A 126 -30.53 -3.17 -0.18
N PHE A 127 -31.62 -3.02 -0.91
CA PHE A 127 -32.35 -1.77 -1.08
C PHE A 127 -33.82 -1.97 -0.72
N GLY A 128 -34.48 -0.93 -0.18
CA GLY A 128 -35.89 -1.01 0.20
C GLY A 128 -36.63 0.32 0.06
N ASP A 129 -37.94 0.27 -0.15
CA ASP A 129 -38.83 1.44 -0.11
C ASP A 129 -39.72 1.46 1.14
N ALA A 130 -40.52 2.53 1.30
CA ALA A 130 -41.44 2.69 2.42
C ALA A 130 -42.54 1.62 2.48
N GLN A 131 -42.84 0.98 1.34
CA GLN A 131 -43.88 -0.04 1.21
C GLN A 131 -43.36 -1.45 1.49
N GLY A 132 -42.07 -1.58 1.84
CA GLY A 132 -41.40 -2.83 2.14
C GLY A 132 -41.04 -3.65 0.90
N ASN A 133 -41.04 -3.06 -0.30
CA ASN A 133 -40.49 -3.71 -1.48
C ASN A 133 -38.97 -3.64 -1.41
N THR A 134 -38.29 -4.74 -1.73
CA THR A 134 -36.85 -4.85 -1.58
C THR A 134 -36.16 -5.36 -2.83
N SER A 135 -35.01 -4.76 -3.16
CA SER A 135 -34.07 -5.32 -4.15
C SER A 135 -32.85 -5.89 -3.42
N CYS A 136 -32.53 -7.17 -3.65
CA CYS A 136 -31.41 -7.88 -3.03
C CYS A 136 -30.79 -8.90 -4.00
N TRP A 137 -29.96 -9.82 -3.50
CA TRP A 137 -29.27 -10.81 -4.34
C TRP A 137 -30.23 -11.71 -5.14
N ASN A 138 -31.38 -12.04 -4.55
CA ASN A 138 -32.40 -12.92 -5.12
C ASN A 138 -33.46 -12.15 -5.93
N ALA A 139 -33.82 -10.94 -5.50
CA ALA A 139 -34.79 -10.07 -6.18
C ALA A 139 -34.09 -8.83 -6.72
N ARG A 140 -33.58 -8.88 -7.96
CA ARG A 140 -32.58 -7.91 -8.42
C ARG A 140 -33.14 -6.60 -8.97
N THR A 141 -34.43 -6.51 -9.28
CA THR A 141 -35.02 -5.40 -10.05
C THR A 141 -36.37 -4.95 -9.52
N THR A 142 -36.64 -5.17 -8.22
CA THR A 142 -37.93 -4.83 -7.61
C THR A 142 -38.16 -3.32 -7.58
N ILE A 143 -37.13 -2.57 -7.19
CA ILE A 143 -37.15 -1.10 -7.17
C ILE A 143 -36.93 -0.56 -8.60
N LYS A 144 -37.87 0.26 -9.08
CA LYS A 144 -37.86 0.77 -10.45
C LYS A 144 -36.62 1.64 -10.73
N GLY A 145 -35.95 1.35 -11.86
CA GLY A 145 -34.75 2.04 -12.32
C GLY A 145 -33.48 1.72 -11.52
N MET A 146 -33.51 0.70 -10.67
CA MET A 146 -32.36 0.19 -9.92
C MET A 146 -32.21 -1.31 -10.18
N ARG A 147 -30.97 -1.75 -10.46
CA ARG A 147 -30.65 -3.17 -10.68
C ARG A 147 -29.50 -3.61 -9.79
N HIS A 148 -29.76 -4.61 -8.95
CA HIS A 148 -28.79 -5.25 -8.07
C HIS A 148 -27.97 -6.30 -8.84
N SER A 149 -26.67 -6.42 -8.53
CA SER A 149 -25.74 -7.35 -9.18
C SER A 149 -26.02 -8.81 -8.84
N GLY A 150 -26.49 -9.06 -7.62
CA GLY A 150 -26.37 -10.37 -6.98
C GLY A 150 -25.00 -10.53 -6.32
N ASP A 151 -24.72 -11.74 -5.84
CA ASP A 151 -23.46 -12.05 -5.16
C ASP A 151 -22.35 -12.29 -6.19
N CYS A 152 -21.37 -11.39 -6.22
CA CYS A 152 -20.14 -11.59 -6.98
C CYS A 152 -19.05 -12.04 -6.00
N THR A 153 -18.57 -13.28 -6.09
CA THR A 153 -17.59 -13.83 -5.13
C THR A 153 -16.27 -14.20 -5.79
N ILE A 154 -15.15 -13.80 -5.17
CA ILE A 154 -13.80 -14.21 -5.56
C ILE A 154 -13.05 -14.62 -4.29
N MET A 155 -12.63 -15.89 -4.22
CA MET A 155 -12.06 -16.49 -3.02
C MET A 155 -12.95 -16.30 -1.78
N HIS A 156 -12.50 -15.51 -0.81
CA HIS A 156 -13.20 -15.18 0.44
C HIS A 156 -13.88 -13.81 0.39
N ASP A 157 -13.68 -13.03 -0.66
CA ASP A 157 -14.26 -11.69 -0.79
C ASP A 157 -15.61 -11.75 -1.51
N LEU A 158 -16.49 -10.81 -1.16
CA LEU A 158 -17.83 -10.61 -1.69
C LEU A 158 -17.96 -9.18 -2.22
N LEU A 159 -18.48 -9.06 -3.43
CA LEU A 159 -18.90 -7.81 -4.06
C LEU A 159 -20.39 -7.88 -4.35
N GLN A 160 -21.11 -6.83 -3.97
CA GLN A 160 -22.48 -6.57 -4.38
C GLN A 160 -22.58 -5.11 -4.80
N TYR A 161 -23.37 -4.80 -5.82
CA TYR A 161 -23.52 -3.43 -6.31
C TYR A 161 -24.87 -3.20 -6.97
N ALA A 162 -25.22 -1.92 -7.16
CA ALA A 162 -26.38 -1.50 -7.92
C ALA A 162 -25.99 -0.56 -9.06
N THR A 163 -26.66 -0.75 -10.20
CA THR A 163 -26.66 0.19 -11.31
C THR A 163 -27.98 0.96 -11.32
N LEU A 164 -27.92 2.27 -11.49
CA LEU A 164 -29.08 3.14 -11.58
C LEU A 164 -29.34 3.54 -13.02
N ASP A 165 -30.61 3.65 -13.40
CA ASP A 165 -31.03 4.18 -14.68
C ASP A 165 -31.62 5.58 -14.47
N LYS A 166 -30.96 6.59 -15.06
CA LYS A 166 -31.28 7.99 -14.85
C LYS A 166 -32.72 8.31 -15.22
N ASP A 167 -33.28 7.69 -16.26
CA ASP A 167 -34.59 8.07 -16.77
C ASP A 167 -35.72 7.39 -16.01
N THR A 168 -35.50 6.15 -15.57
CA THR A 168 -36.53 5.31 -14.96
C THR A 168 -36.49 5.23 -13.43
N LEU A 169 -35.41 5.70 -12.78
CA LEU A 169 -35.28 5.71 -11.32
C LEU A 169 -36.39 6.52 -10.65
N THR A 170 -37.01 5.93 -9.64
CA THR A 170 -38.07 6.56 -8.83
C THR A 170 -37.59 7.85 -8.15
N LYS A 171 -38.52 8.79 -7.94
CA LYS A 171 -38.30 10.02 -7.15
C LYS A 171 -38.51 9.80 -5.66
N GLU A 172 -39.12 8.67 -5.29
CA GLU A 172 -39.32 8.30 -3.90
C GLU A 172 -37.98 7.95 -3.22
N PRO A 173 -37.81 8.24 -1.91
CA PRO A 173 -36.62 7.85 -1.16
C PRO A 173 -36.44 6.32 -1.10
N ILE A 174 -35.20 5.88 -1.21
CA ILE A 174 -34.81 4.47 -1.17
C ILE A 174 -33.84 4.26 0.00
N CYS A 175 -34.16 3.31 0.88
CA CYS A 175 -33.28 2.85 1.93
C CYS A 175 -32.18 1.97 1.34
N VAL A 176 -30.94 2.23 1.73
CA VAL A 176 -29.76 1.41 1.41
C VAL A 176 -29.33 0.74 2.71
N PHE A 177 -29.47 -0.58 2.79
CA PHE A 177 -29.31 -1.30 4.05
C PHE A 177 -28.56 -2.62 3.89
N ILE A 178 -28.05 -3.10 5.01
CA ILE A 178 -27.33 -4.35 5.13
C ILE A 178 -28.20 -5.34 5.91
N SER A 179 -28.29 -6.55 5.41
CA SER A 179 -28.97 -7.68 6.04
C SER A 179 -27.95 -8.78 6.34
N GLY A 180 -27.98 -9.34 7.54
CA GLY A 180 -27.21 -10.53 7.86
C GLY A 180 -27.88 -11.78 7.33
N PHE A 181 -27.18 -12.54 6.48
CA PHE A 181 -27.71 -13.78 5.93
C PHE A 181 -28.14 -14.74 7.04
N ASN A 182 -29.31 -15.38 6.88
CA ASN A 182 -29.91 -16.26 7.89
C ASN A 182 -29.98 -15.64 9.30
N ARG A 183 -30.35 -14.35 9.39
CA ARG A 183 -30.49 -13.61 10.66
C ARG A 183 -29.18 -13.54 11.45
N THR A 184 -28.05 -13.55 10.76
CA THR A 184 -26.76 -13.32 11.40
C THR A 184 -26.70 -11.89 11.92
N GLN A 185 -26.16 -11.69 13.13
CA GLN A 185 -25.99 -10.36 13.70
C GLN A 185 -24.92 -9.58 12.89
N ILE A 186 -25.23 -8.33 12.56
CA ILE A 186 -24.33 -7.45 11.79
C ILE A 186 -23.02 -7.18 12.55
N THR A 187 -23.06 -7.20 13.89
CA THR A 187 -21.88 -7.04 14.76
C THR A 187 -20.81 -8.13 14.57
N ARG A 188 -21.15 -9.29 13.99
CA ARG A 188 -20.18 -10.35 13.69
C ARG A 188 -19.22 -10.00 12.54
N PHE A 189 -19.50 -8.95 11.78
CA PHE A 189 -18.62 -8.41 10.74
C PHE A 189 -17.64 -7.37 11.27
N LEU A 190 -17.65 -7.09 12.58
CA LEU A 190 -16.63 -6.27 13.22
C LEU A 190 -15.24 -6.91 13.02
N GLY A 191 -14.28 -6.12 12.54
CA GLY A 191 -12.94 -6.60 12.21
C GLY A 191 -12.80 -7.26 10.82
N THR A 192 -13.89 -7.45 10.06
CA THR A 192 -13.80 -7.94 8.66
C THR A 192 -13.72 -6.79 7.64
N HIS A 193 -13.75 -5.54 8.10
CA HIS A 193 -13.62 -4.31 7.30
C HIS A 193 -14.54 -4.26 6.06
N PRO A 194 -15.88 -4.43 6.18
CA PRO A 194 -16.77 -4.21 5.05
C PRO A 194 -16.87 -2.71 4.73
N ALA A 195 -17.01 -2.36 3.45
CA ALA A 195 -17.19 -0.96 3.03
C ALA A 195 -18.37 -0.81 2.08
N LEU A 196 -19.26 0.12 2.42
CA LEU A 196 -20.32 0.63 1.56
C LEU A 196 -19.82 1.91 0.88
N MET A 197 -19.95 2.01 -0.43
CA MET A 197 -19.43 3.12 -1.23
C MET A 197 -20.47 3.62 -2.25
N VAL A 198 -20.44 4.92 -2.52
CA VAL A 198 -21.21 5.61 -3.56
C VAL A 198 -20.23 6.20 -4.59
N ALA A 199 -20.49 5.98 -5.88
CA ALA A 199 -19.61 6.43 -6.95
C ALA A 199 -20.02 7.78 -7.54
N ASP A 200 -19.06 8.70 -7.62
CA ASP A 200 -19.15 9.94 -8.38
C ASP A 200 -18.26 9.85 -9.62
N TYR A 201 -18.89 9.78 -10.79
CA TYR A 201 -18.20 9.65 -12.07
C TYR A 201 -17.62 10.96 -12.61
N GLU A 202 -18.07 12.11 -12.11
CA GLU A 202 -17.59 13.42 -12.53
C GLU A 202 -16.32 13.79 -11.76
N GLU A 203 -16.37 13.67 -10.43
CA GLU A 203 -15.21 13.89 -9.56
C GLU A 203 -14.29 12.66 -9.46
N LYS A 204 -14.63 11.56 -10.17
CA LYS A 204 -13.91 10.27 -10.15
C LYS A 204 -13.58 9.82 -8.72
N THR A 205 -14.59 9.82 -7.88
CA THR A 205 -14.43 9.57 -6.45
C THR A 205 -15.41 8.50 -5.97
N LEU A 206 -14.92 7.57 -5.13
CA LEU A 206 -15.73 6.60 -4.40
C LEU A 206 -15.86 7.08 -2.96
N TYR A 207 -17.04 7.58 -2.61
CA TYR A 207 -17.37 8.04 -1.27
C TYR A 207 -17.74 6.86 -0.38
N THR A 208 -16.92 6.61 0.63
CA THR A 208 -17.17 5.60 1.65
C THR A 208 -18.22 6.09 2.64
N ILE A 209 -19.26 5.28 2.84
CA ILE A 209 -20.35 5.52 3.77
C ILE A 209 -20.05 4.80 5.09
N PRO A 210 -20.07 5.50 6.23
CA PRO A 210 -19.87 4.87 7.53
C PRO A 210 -21.04 3.92 7.84
N VAL A 211 -20.72 2.65 8.10
CA VAL A 211 -21.69 1.66 8.57
C VAL A 211 -21.34 1.27 10.00
N PRO A 212 -22.24 1.47 10.98
CA PRO A 212 -21.98 1.06 12.34
C PRO A 212 -22.02 -0.46 12.46
N LEU A 213 -20.96 -1.04 13.02
CA LEU A 213 -20.83 -2.48 13.28
C LEU A 213 -20.68 -2.79 14.78
N ASP A 214 -20.64 -1.76 15.63
CA ASP A 214 -20.48 -1.88 17.06
C ASP A 214 -21.81 -2.16 17.76
N LYS A 215 -21.72 -2.90 18.88
CA LYS A 215 -22.90 -3.31 19.65
C LYS A 215 -23.60 -2.13 20.35
N ALA A 216 -22.90 -1.02 20.62
CA ALA A 216 -23.52 0.17 21.21
C ALA A 216 -24.51 0.84 20.27
N THR A 217 -24.17 0.92 18.98
CA THR A 217 -24.96 1.65 17.97
C THR A 217 -26.10 0.80 17.43
N ILE A 218 -25.84 -0.49 17.15
CA ILE A 218 -26.81 -1.38 16.48
C ILE A 218 -27.29 -2.56 17.35
N GLY A 219 -26.78 -2.74 18.57
CA GLY A 219 -27.21 -3.84 19.45
C GLY A 219 -27.00 -5.22 18.81
N ASP A 220 -27.99 -6.09 18.97
CA ASP A 220 -28.03 -7.44 18.35
C ASP A 220 -28.76 -7.44 17.00
N ALA A 221 -28.70 -6.33 16.25
CA ALA A 221 -29.41 -6.17 14.99
C ALA A 221 -28.94 -7.15 13.91
N THR A 222 -29.90 -7.62 13.12
CA THR A 222 -29.69 -8.45 11.92
C THR A 222 -29.90 -7.65 10.64
N ILE A 223 -30.48 -6.45 10.73
CA ILE A 223 -30.60 -5.47 9.66
C ILE A 223 -30.08 -4.12 10.16
N CYS A 224 -29.31 -3.42 9.33
CA CYS A 224 -28.80 -2.07 9.60
C CYS A 224 -28.95 -1.20 8.35
N CYS A 225 -29.68 -0.09 8.43
CA CYS A 225 -29.89 0.86 7.34
C CYS A 225 -29.17 2.17 7.66
N PRO A 226 -27.93 2.36 7.16
CA PRO A 226 -27.14 3.57 7.41
C PRO A 226 -27.43 4.74 6.45
N LEU A 227 -28.05 4.49 5.30
CA LEU A 227 -28.13 5.47 4.21
C LEU A 227 -29.52 5.47 3.57
N VAL A 228 -30.03 6.65 3.26
CA VAL A 228 -31.21 6.83 2.40
C VAL A 228 -30.81 7.69 1.20
N VAL A 229 -31.20 7.27 0.00
CA VAL A 229 -30.90 7.98 -1.23
C VAL A 229 -32.19 8.44 -1.91
N LYS A 230 -32.13 9.59 -2.58
CA LYS A 230 -33.26 10.14 -3.33
C LYS A 230 -32.78 10.76 -4.62
N ARG A 231 -33.53 10.55 -5.71
CA ARG A 231 -33.28 11.22 -6.97
C ARG A 231 -33.73 12.69 -6.90
N ASP A 232 -32.84 13.60 -7.27
CA ASP A 232 -33.13 15.01 -7.48
C ASP A 232 -32.61 15.46 -8.86
N GLY A 233 -33.52 15.52 -9.83
CA GLY A 233 -33.19 15.75 -11.23
C GLY A 233 -32.25 14.68 -11.79
N ASP A 234 -31.05 15.13 -12.14
CA ASP A 234 -29.97 14.33 -12.75
C ASP A 234 -28.99 13.76 -11.72
N PHE A 235 -29.28 13.95 -10.44
CA PHE A 235 -28.39 13.63 -9.35
C PHE A 235 -29.05 12.72 -8.31
N LEU A 236 -28.21 12.02 -7.56
CA LEU A 236 -28.57 11.22 -6.41
C LEU A 236 -28.15 11.99 -5.14
N VAL A 237 -29.12 12.39 -4.34
CA VAL A 237 -28.89 12.96 -3.01
C VAL A 237 -28.78 11.80 -2.04
N CYS A 238 -27.63 11.72 -1.36
CA CYS A 238 -27.30 10.70 -0.39
C CYS A 238 -27.39 11.31 1.01
N SER A 239 -28.23 10.74 1.88
CA SER A 239 -28.41 11.17 3.26
C SER A 239 -27.99 10.04 4.20
N ILE A 240 -26.81 10.20 4.79
CA ILE A 240 -26.26 9.29 5.80
C ILE A 240 -27.01 9.56 7.10
N LEU A 241 -27.66 8.53 7.64
CA LEU A 241 -28.46 8.68 8.84
C LEU A 241 -27.55 8.92 10.05
N PRO A 242 -27.82 9.97 10.87
CA PRO A 242 -27.08 10.19 12.12
C PRO A 242 -27.10 8.98 13.07
N GLN A 243 -28.20 8.21 13.03
CA GLN A 243 -28.30 6.88 13.61
C GLN A 243 -28.95 5.94 12.61
N ALA A 244 -28.22 4.89 12.20
CA ALA A 244 -28.76 3.84 11.35
C ALA A 244 -30.01 3.20 11.99
N THR A 245 -31.07 3.02 11.20
CA THR A 245 -32.21 2.23 11.67
C THR A 245 -31.83 0.75 11.67
N THR A 246 -32.39 -0.01 12.60
CA THR A 246 -32.06 -1.42 12.77
C THR A 246 -33.30 -2.28 12.98
N ASP A 247 -33.17 -3.57 12.69
CA ASP A 247 -34.18 -4.58 13.01
C ASP A 247 -33.50 -5.85 13.55
N ARG A 248 -34.21 -6.61 14.37
CA ARG A 248 -33.74 -7.84 15.00
C ARG A 248 -34.50 -9.04 14.42
N GLN A 249 -33.82 -10.17 14.26
CA GLN A 249 -34.43 -11.44 13.82
C GLN A 249 -35.08 -11.40 12.42
N LYS A 250 -34.76 -10.38 11.61
CA LYS A 250 -35.20 -10.22 10.23
C LYS A 250 -34.00 -10.36 9.29
N SER A 251 -34.25 -10.84 8.07
CA SER A 251 -33.26 -10.92 7.01
C SER A 251 -33.95 -10.73 5.66
N CYS A 252 -33.32 -9.99 4.77
CA CYS A 252 -33.82 -9.79 3.41
C CYS A 252 -33.41 -10.96 2.52
N GLY A 253 -34.37 -11.61 1.87
CA GLY A 253 -34.12 -12.76 0.96
C GLY A 253 -34.97 -12.76 -0.31
N GLY A 254 -35.74 -11.68 -0.56
CA GLY A 254 -36.70 -11.63 -1.65
C GLY A 254 -37.11 -10.20 -2.03
N ASP A 255 -38.20 -10.10 -2.76
CA ASP A 255 -38.77 -8.87 -3.33
C ASP A 255 -39.61 -8.06 -2.33
N ARG A 256 -39.94 -8.64 -1.17
CA ARG A 256 -40.58 -7.94 -0.07
C ARG A 256 -39.97 -8.32 1.28
N MET A 257 -39.92 -7.34 2.17
CA MET A 257 -39.50 -7.50 3.55
C MET A 257 -40.33 -6.60 4.46
N ASP A 258 -41.05 -7.23 5.38
CA ASP A 258 -41.81 -6.51 6.41
C ASP A 258 -40.87 -6.17 7.59
N SER A 259 -40.35 -4.95 7.59
CA SER A 259 -39.43 -4.42 8.60
C SER A 259 -39.71 -2.93 8.83
N THR A 260 -39.91 -2.56 10.10
CA THR A 260 -40.16 -1.16 10.49
C THR A 260 -38.93 -0.27 10.27
N CYS A 261 -37.74 -0.88 10.17
CA CYS A 261 -36.47 -0.22 9.90
C CYS A 261 -36.50 0.65 8.63
N LEU A 262 -37.19 0.20 7.57
CA LEU A 262 -37.30 0.93 6.31
C LEU A 262 -38.23 2.15 6.45
N SER A 263 -39.41 1.94 7.04
CA SER A 263 -40.37 3.02 7.28
C SER A 263 -39.87 4.07 8.29
N GLU A 264 -38.96 3.70 9.19
CA GLU A 264 -38.32 4.63 10.13
C GLU A 264 -37.14 5.40 9.52
N ALA A 265 -36.45 4.82 8.53
CA ALA A 265 -35.24 5.41 7.93
C ALA A 265 -35.57 6.65 7.10
N ILE A 266 -36.60 6.55 6.27
CA ILE A 266 -36.99 7.59 5.31
C ILE A 266 -37.31 8.93 5.99
N PRO A 267 -38.13 9.01 7.04
CA PRO A 267 -38.39 10.28 7.73
C PRO A 267 -37.20 10.81 8.55
N ARG A 268 -36.15 10.00 8.79
CA ARG A 268 -34.90 10.45 9.45
C ARG A 268 -33.87 11.02 8.48
N ALA A 269 -34.07 10.83 7.18
CA ALA A 269 -33.17 11.34 6.16
C ALA A 269 -33.35 12.85 5.97
N ASP A 270 -32.26 13.59 6.08
CA ASP A 270 -32.21 15.00 5.71
C ASP A 270 -31.74 15.13 4.25
N PHE A 271 -32.58 15.72 3.40
CA PHE A 271 -32.27 16.00 2.00
C PHE A 271 -31.93 17.47 1.75
N THR A 272 -31.83 18.27 2.81
CA THR A 272 -31.46 19.68 2.74
C THR A 272 -29.95 19.79 2.62
N ILE A 273 -29.47 20.32 1.50
CA ILE A 273 -28.05 20.67 1.34
C ILE A 273 -27.91 22.09 1.88
N THR A 274 -27.63 22.23 3.17
CA THR A 274 -27.39 23.54 3.78
C THR A 274 -26.10 24.11 3.17
N ALA A 275 -26.21 25.18 2.39
CA ALA A 275 -25.09 26.13 2.31
C ALA A 275 -24.81 26.63 3.75
N PRO A 276 -23.57 27.01 4.11
CA PRO A 276 -23.34 27.66 5.39
C PRO A 276 -24.33 28.82 5.48
N ALA A 277 -25.20 28.79 6.48
CA ALA A 277 -26.15 29.86 6.67
C ALA A 277 -25.32 31.12 6.94
N GLU A 278 -25.42 32.11 6.06
CA GLU A 278 -25.20 33.49 6.47
C GLU A 278 -26.11 33.71 7.67
N ASP A 279 -25.53 34.04 8.83
CA ASP A 279 -26.29 34.54 9.97
C ASP A 279 -27.16 35.68 9.44
N SER A 280 -28.46 35.39 9.32
CA SER A 280 -29.45 36.37 8.90
C SER A 280 -29.43 37.47 9.94
N THR A 281 -28.89 38.62 9.54
CA THR A 281 -29.11 39.91 10.17
C THR A 281 -30.59 40.26 10.00
N GLU A 282 -31.45 39.58 10.75
CA GLU A 282 -32.82 40.06 10.94
C GLU A 282 -32.75 41.29 11.83
N ASN A 283 -33.01 42.44 11.20
CA ASN A 283 -33.31 43.71 11.82
C ASN A 283 -34.34 43.54 12.95
N VAL A 284 -33.87 43.43 14.19
CA VAL A 284 -34.70 43.64 15.37
C VAL A 284 -34.83 45.15 15.55
N LYS A 285 -36.02 45.64 15.23
CA LYS A 285 -36.46 46.99 15.59
C LYS A 285 -36.27 47.21 17.09
N GLU A 286 -35.71 48.35 17.44
CA GLU A 286 -35.67 48.90 18.79
C GLU A 286 -37.08 48.89 19.40
N GLU A 287 -37.30 48.02 20.40
CA GLU A 287 -38.35 48.19 21.40
C GLU A 287 -37.67 48.27 22.78
N GLU A 288 -37.81 49.44 23.40
CA GLU A 288 -37.46 49.74 24.78
C GLU A 288 -38.17 48.78 25.75
N VAL A 289 -37.45 47.92 26.45
CA VAL A 289 -37.94 47.35 27.72
C VAL A 289 -36.81 47.22 28.76
N ARG A 290 -36.84 48.19 29.68
CA ARG A 290 -36.58 48.14 31.13
C ARG A 290 -35.64 47.05 31.68
N GLU A 291 -34.54 47.53 32.25
CA GLU A 291 -33.66 46.85 33.19
C GLU A 291 -34.41 46.11 34.32
N PRO A 292 -34.05 44.85 34.63
CA PRO A 292 -34.17 44.30 35.96
C PRO A 292 -32.79 44.12 36.60
N ALA A 293 -32.60 44.88 37.69
CA ALA A 293 -31.67 44.71 38.79
C ALA A 293 -30.59 43.62 38.67
N VAL A 294 -29.36 44.11 38.52
CA VAL A 294 -28.09 43.44 38.85
C VAL A 294 -28.20 42.73 40.21
N LYS A 295 -28.11 41.41 40.20
CA LYS A 295 -27.63 40.64 41.36
C LYS A 295 -26.17 40.31 41.10
N ASP A 296 -25.31 41.08 41.72
CA ASP A 296 -23.90 40.76 41.92
C ASP A 296 -23.78 39.40 42.62
N THR A 297 -23.32 38.41 41.88
CA THR A 297 -22.58 37.29 42.46
C THR A 297 -21.20 37.28 41.84
N ASN A 298 -20.29 37.96 42.55
CA ASN A 298 -18.85 37.83 42.42
C ASN A 298 -18.45 36.35 42.46
N THR A 299 -18.10 35.79 41.32
CA THR A 299 -17.25 34.60 41.24
C THR A 299 -15.97 35.01 40.53
N SER A 300 -14.98 35.36 41.36
CA SER A 300 -13.53 35.38 41.10
C SER A 300 -13.11 34.95 39.68
N SER A 301 -13.05 35.90 38.75
CA SER A 301 -12.25 35.76 37.53
C SER A 301 -10.77 35.94 37.91
N GLN A 302 -10.07 34.85 38.24
CA GLN A 302 -8.61 34.87 38.26
C GLN A 302 -8.16 35.07 36.80
N SER A 303 -7.62 36.26 36.52
CA SER A 303 -7.00 36.58 35.25
C SER A 303 -5.83 35.63 35.00
N VAL A 304 -5.89 34.83 33.93
CA VAL A 304 -4.74 34.05 33.45
C VAL A 304 -3.75 35.04 32.83
N GLU A 305 -2.88 35.65 33.63
CA GLU A 305 -1.91 36.69 33.21
C GLU A 305 -0.76 36.17 32.33
N LYS A 306 -0.73 34.87 32.00
CA LYS A 306 0.37 34.24 31.26
C LYS A 306 0.22 34.44 29.75
N ARG A 307 1.22 35.05 29.12
CA ARG A 307 1.28 35.32 27.67
C ARG A 307 1.73 34.15 26.80
N ASN A 308 2.15 33.03 27.39
CA ASN A 308 2.57 31.82 26.68
C ASN A 308 1.69 30.63 27.11
N ALA A 309 1.35 29.74 26.18
CA ALA A 309 0.64 28.51 26.49
C ALA A 309 1.25 27.26 25.84
N VAL A 310 1.14 26.14 26.54
CA VAL A 310 1.47 24.80 26.03
C VAL A 310 0.23 23.94 26.11
N ILE A 311 -0.25 23.51 24.96
CA ILE A 311 -1.42 22.66 24.82
C ILE A 311 -0.93 21.23 24.62
N THR A 312 -1.27 20.30 25.52
CA THR A 312 -0.67 18.96 25.50
C THR A 312 -1.67 17.84 25.77
N THR A 313 -1.44 16.70 25.12
CA THR A 313 -2.15 15.45 25.41
C THR A 313 -1.60 14.71 26.64
N ASN A 314 -0.36 15.02 27.03
CA ASN A 314 0.28 14.46 28.21
C ASN A 314 1.25 15.49 28.82
N PRO A 315 0.91 16.09 29.97
CA PRO A 315 1.77 17.09 30.62
C PRO A 315 3.09 16.52 31.13
N HIS A 316 3.19 15.21 31.36
CA HIS A 316 4.41 14.56 31.87
C HIS A 316 5.43 14.24 30.77
N SER A 317 5.04 14.29 29.49
CA SER A 317 5.95 14.03 28.36
C SER A 317 6.42 15.31 27.67
N LEU A 318 6.28 16.47 28.30
CA LEU A 318 6.68 17.73 27.69
C LEU A 318 8.21 17.80 27.47
N PRO A 319 8.68 18.31 26.33
CA PRO A 319 10.10 18.50 26.08
C PRO A 319 10.78 19.41 27.11
N ASN A 320 12.00 19.06 27.52
CA ASN A 320 12.76 19.78 28.55
C ASN A 320 13.08 21.26 28.24
N PHE A 321 12.92 21.70 26.99
CA PHE A 321 13.14 23.11 26.62
C PHE A 321 11.88 23.99 26.81
N VAL A 322 10.74 23.41 27.19
CA VAL A 322 9.53 24.17 27.53
C VAL A 322 9.70 24.78 28.92
N ASN A 323 9.68 26.12 29.02
CA ASN A 323 9.80 26.82 30.30
C ASN A 323 8.45 26.84 31.06
N PHE A 324 8.44 26.29 32.28
CA PHE A 324 7.23 26.16 33.11
C PHE A 324 6.87 27.43 33.90
N SER A 325 7.85 28.28 34.24
CA SER A 325 7.67 29.37 35.21
C SER A 325 6.89 30.59 34.69
N GLY A 326 6.52 30.61 33.40
CA GLY A 326 5.75 31.70 32.76
C GLY A 326 4.71 31.23 31.73
N THR A 327 4.40 29.93 31.71
CA THR A 327 3.58 29.31 30.65
C THR A 327 2.32 28.68 31.25
N GLN A 328 1.17 28.88 30.60
CA GLN A 328 -0.07 28.18 30.94
C GLN A 328 -0.06 26.79 30.32
N ILE A 329 -0.20 25.74 31.12
CA ILE A 329 -0.35 24.38 30.58
C ILE A 329 -1.84 24.09 30.45
N ILE A 330 -2.24 23.69 29.24
CA ILE A 330 -3.60 23.29 28.90
C ILE A 330 -3.54 21.84 28.48
N ARG A 331 -4.10 20.95 29.29
CA ARG A 331 -4.22 19.54 28.93
C ARG A 331 -5.51 19.34 28.13
N PHE A 332 -5.40 18.57 27.04
CA PHE A 332 -6.56 18.14 26.27
C PHE A 332 -6.44 16.67 25.89
N GLY A 333 -7.55 16.01 25.61
CA GLY A 333 -7.55 14.60 25.23
C GLY A 333 -8.97 14.12 25.07
N THR A 334 -9.67 13.99 26.17
CA THR A 334 -11.09 13.61 26.23
C THR A 334 -11.96 14.76 26.75
N GLY A 335 -11.34 15.77 27.36
CA GLY A 335 -11.91 17.04 27.78
C GLY A 335 -10.80 18.09 27.91
N LEU A 336 -11.13 19.29 28.38
CA LEU A 336 -10.17 20.38 28.60
C LEU A 336 -9.81 20.54 30.08
N GLU A 337 -8.53 20.77 30.35
CA GLU A 337 -8.04 21.05 31.70
C GLU A 337 -6.99 22.18 31.71
N PHE A 338 -7.20 23.21 32.53
CA PHE A 338 -6.22 24.28 32.77
C PHE A 338 -5.47 24.00 34.07
N ILE A 339 -4.16 23.79 33.98
CA ILE A 339 -3.34 23.40 35.14
C ILE A 339 -2.82 24.67 35.82
N SER A 340 -3.15 24.85 37.10
CA SER A 340 -2.87 26.07 37.86
C SER A 340 -1.61 26.02 38.76
N ASP A 341 -1.07 24.84 39.12
CA ASP A 341 0.17 24.69 39.94
C ASP A 341 0.89 23.34 39.68
N GLU A 342 2.20 23.24 40.02
CA GLU A 342 3.11 22.09 39.75
C GLU A 342 2.69 20.73 40.35
N ASN A 343 1.67 20.68 41.21
CA ASN A 343 1.12 19.43 41.73
C ASN A 343 0.15 18.81 40.71
N THR A 344 0.71 18.17 39.69
CA THR A 344 -0.05 17.29 38.80
C THR A 344 -0.39 16.00 39.54
N GLU A 345 -1.67 15.78 39.86
CA GLU A 345 -2.13 14.43 40.20
C GLU A 345 -1.77 13.50 39.05
N ASN A 346 -1.20 12.31 39.35
CA ASN A 346 -0.83 11.27 38.39
C ASN A 346 -2.07 10.64 37.75
N ASP A 347 -2.85 11.41 37.01
CA ASP A 347 -3.99 10.92 36.24
C ASP A 347 -3.44 10.42 34.89
N ASN A 348 -2.86 9.22 34.92
CA ASN A 348 -2.45 8.48 33.71
C ASN A 348 -3.69 8.34 32.81
N ASP A 349 -3.85 9.22 31.82
CA ASP A 349 -4.98 9.15 30.90
C ASP A 349 -4.90 7.84 30.12
N LYS A 350 -5.74 6.88 30.53
CA LYS A 350 -5.85 5.57 29.90
C LYS A 350 -6.60 5.61 28.56
N SER A 351 -7.16 6.78 28.18
CA SER A 351 -7.93 6.91 26.94
C SER A 351 -7.11 6.50 25.73
N ALA A 352 -7.69 5.62 24.91
CA ALA A 352 -7.12 5.18 23.65
C ALA A 352 -7.23 6.26 22.54
N VAL A 353 -8.04 7.31 22.75
CA VAL A 353 -8.40 8.31 21.73
C VAL A 353 -8.25 9.75 22.24
N VAL A 354 -7.82 10.66 21.36
CA VAL A 354 -7.75 12.12 21.57
C VAL A 354 -8.79 12.82 20.69
N LEU A 355 -9.60 13.70 21.26
CA LEU A 355 -10.64 14.53 20.63
C LEU A 355 -10.12 15.95 20.33
N PRO A 356 -10.64 16.63 19.29
CA PRO A 356 -10.24 17.99 18.92
C PRO A 356 -10.97 19.05 19.77
N CYS A 357 -10.99 18.90 21.09
CA CYS A 357 -11.73 19.78 22.00
C CYS A 357 -11.02 21.12 22.32
N VAL A 358 -9.82 21.36 21.78
CA VAL A 358 -8.96 22.51 22.08
C VAL A 358 -9.68 23.85 21.89
N PHE A 359 -10.58 23.95 20.91
CA PHE A 359 -11.24 25.21 20.56
C PHE A 359 -12.47 25.53 21.41
N GLY A 360 -12.88 24.67 22.35
CA GLY A 360 -14.10 24.94 23.12
C GLY A 360 -15.40 24.71 22.34
N SER A 361 -15.32 24.45 21.03
CA SER A 361 -16.47 24.18 20.15
C SER A 361 -17.21 22.92 20.56
N GLN A 362 -18.55 22.95 20.43
CA GLN A 362 -19.38 21.77 20.58
C GLN A 362 -19.02 20.73 19.51
N LEU A 363 -18.69 19.52 19.95
CA LEU A 363 -18.40 18.37 19.11
C LEU A 363 -19.67 17.53 18.93
N GLU A 364 -19.85 16.92 17.76
CA GLU A 364 -20.99 16.06 17.47
C GLU A 364 -20.56 14.71 16.91
N GLY A 365 -20.96 13.60 17.53
CA GLY A 365 -20.64 12.26 17.02
C GLY A 365 -20.72 11.15 18.07
N PRO A 366 -20.88 9.89 17.63
CA PRO A 366 -21.11 8.75 18.51
C PRO A 366 -19.91 8.42 19.41
N VAL A 367 -18.67 8.68 18.94
CA VAL A 367 -17.45 8.43 19.73
C VAL A 367 -17.40 9.24 21.04
N LEU A 368 -18.11 10.37 21.08
CA LEU A 368 -18.20 11.25 22.25
C LEU A 368 -18.90 10.59 23.45
N LEU A 369 -19.74 9.56 23.21
CA LEU A 369 -20.45 8.83 24.26
C LEU A 369 -19.51 8.17 25.28
N ALA A 370 -18.35 7.71 24.83
CA ALA A 370 -17.34 7.05 25.68
C ALA A 370 -16.17 7.95 26.04
N THR A 371 -15.88 8.92 25.18
CA THR A 371 -14.64 9.69 25.26
C THR A 371 -14.85 11.11 25.77
N GLY A 372 -16.05 11.67 25.79
CA GLY A 372 -16.27 13.01 26.33
C GLY A 372 -16.12 13.03 27.86
N LYS A 373 -15.10 13.71 28.38
CA LYS A 373 -14.90 13.92 29.82
C LYS A 373 -15.18 15.37 30.19
N THR A 374 -15.85 15.57 31.32
CA THR A 374 -16.15 16.91 31.84
C THR A 374 -14.86 17.70 32.06
N PRO A 375 -14.78 18.96 31.60
CA PRO A 375 -13.61 19.81 31.79
C PRO A 375 -13.26 20.05 33.25
N LYS A 376 -11.97 20.31 33.52
CA LYS A 376 -11.44 20.64 34.84
C LYS A 376 -10.80 22.04 34.82
N ASN A 377 -11.05 22.85 35.84
CA ASN A 377 -10.42 24.17 36.03
C ASN A 377 -10.54 25.13 34.83
N VAL A 378 -11.51 24.96 33.93
CA VAL A 378 -11.69 25.84 32.77
C VAL A 378 -12.27 27.19 33.23
N PRO A 379 -11.57 28.33 33.05
CA PRO A 379 -12.02 29.63 33.55
C PRO A 379 -12.97 30.37 32.60
N PHE A 380 -13.34 29.76 31.46
CA PHE A 380 -14.10 30.40 30.38
C PHE A 380 -15.54 29.87 30.33
N GLN A 381 -16.50 30.76 30.06
CA GLN A 381 -17.92 30.42 29.99
C GLN A 381 -18.38 29.95 28.61
N ASP A 382 -17.68 30.35 27.55
CA ASP A 382 -17.99 29.99 26.16
C ASP A 382 -16.73 29.97 25.27
N ALA A 383 -16.91 29.48 24.04
CA ALA A 383 -15.81 29.37 23.06
C ALA A 383 -15.26 30.75 22.65
N LYS A 384 -16.10 31.80 22.61
CA LYS A 384 -15.67 33.16 22.23
C LYS A 384 -14.67 33.73 23.24
N ALA A 385 -14.92 33.53 24.54
CA ALA A 385 -14.00 33.93 25.60
C ALA A 385 -12.67 33.16 25.54
N LEU A 386 -12.72 31.87 25.20
CA LEU A 386 -11.51 31.07 24.99
C LEU A 386 -10.71 31.53 23.76
N TYR A 387 -11.38 31.89 22.66
CA TYR A 387 -10.73 32.45 21.47
C TYR A 387 -10.04 33.77 21.76
N ALA A 388 -10.72 34.67 22.47
CA ALA A 388 -10.13 35.95 22.88
C ALA A 388 -8.88 35.76 23.75
N TYR A 389 -8.84 34.70 24.57
CA TYR A 389 -7.62 34.33 25.31
C TYR A 389 -6.52 33.85 24.37
N TYR A 390 -6.81 32.92 23.44
CA TYR A 390 -5.81 32.42 22.50
C TYR A 390 -5.23 33.50 21.57
N GLU A 391 -6.02 34.50 21.20
CA GLU A 391 -5.56 35.64 20.41
C GLU A 391 -4.60 36.57 21.15
N GLN A 392 -4.66 36.61 22.49
CA GLN A 392 -3.77 37.41 23.33
C GLN A 392 -2.42 36.72 23.61
N LEU A 393 -2.27 35.44 23.23
CA LEU A 393 -1.06 34.69 23.47
C LEU A 393 0.04 35.08 22.49
N ASP A 394 1.20 35.44 23.04
CA ASP A 394 2.39 35.69 22.26
C ASP A 394 2.85 34.38 21.61
N ASN A 395 2.80 33.25 22.34
CA ASN A 395 3.33 31.97 21.87
C ASN A 395 2.50 30.76 22.29
N ILE A 396 2.36 29.81 21.38
CA ILE A 396 1.62 28.56 21.60
C ILE A 396 2.41 27.39 21.05
N ALA A 397 2.62 26.37 21.88
CA ALA A 397 3.14 25.07 21.46
C ALA A 397 2.10 23.98 21.73
N VAL A 398 1.88 23.12 20.74
CA VAL A 398 0.91 22.02 20.79
C VAL A 398 1.66 20.70 20.74
N VAL A 399 1.65 19.95 21.84
CA VAL A 399 2.35 18.67 21.98
C VAL A 399 1.33 17.52 21.97
N VAL A 400 1.37 16.72 20.91
CA VAL A 400 0.38 15.68 20.64
C VAL A 400 1.04 14.35 20.39
N ASP A 401 0.38 13.27 20.79
CA ASP A 401 0.78 11.93 20.45
C ASP A 401 -0.05 11.37 19.26
N GLU A 402 0.22 10.12 18.91
CA GLU A 402 -0.36 9.42 17.77
C GLU A 402 -1.78 8.84 18.04
N ARG A 403 -2.44 9.18 19.15
CA ARG A 403 -3.74 8.59 19.56
C ARG A 403 -4.98 9.24 18.92
N MET A 404 -4.86 10.38 18.22
CA MET A 404 -6.01 10.95 17.51
C MET A 404 -6.40 10.06 16.31
N THR A 405 -7.59 9.47 16.36
CA THR A 405 -8.12 8.60 15.30
C THR A 405 -8.73 9.43 14.16
N ASP A 406 -8.92 8.82 12.98
CA ASP A 406 -9.60 9.50 11.86
C ASP A 406 -11.03 9.92 12.22
N ASN A 407 -11.74 9.09 13.00
CA ASN A 407 -13.09 9.43 13.50
C ASN A 407 -13.07 10.68 14.38
N ALA A 408 -12.07 10.82 15.25
CA ALA A 408 -11.91 12.00 16.10
C ALA A 408 -11.50 13.24 15.29
N ARG A 409 -10.64 13.08 14.28
CA ARG A 409 -10.24 14.17 13.36
C ARG A 409 -11.45 14.82 12.69
N ASN A 410 -12.42 14.01 12.26
CA ASN A 410 -13.62 14.49 11.57
C ASN A 410 -14.58 15.30 12.46
N LEU A 411 -14.38 15.30 13.78
CA LEU A 411 -15.14 16.14 14.71
C LEU A 411 -14.61 17.58 14.78
N ALA A 412 -13.45 17.87 14.19
CA ALA A 412 -12.83 19.18 14.30
C ALA A 412 -13.67 20.25 13.58
N SER A 413 -13.86 21.40 14.24
CA SER A 413 -14.48 22.59 13.64
C SER A 413 -13.61 23.17 12.51
N SER A 414 -14.05 24.22 11.82
CA SER A 414 -13.23 24.94 10.81
C SER A 414 -12.04 25.71 11.42
N MET A 415 -12.12 26.05 12.70
CA MET A 415 -11.06 26.74 13.45
C MET A 415 -9.75 25.94 13.47
N ARG A 416 -8.64 26.64 13.24
CA ARG A 416 -7.26 26.13 13.30
C ARG A 416 -6.39 27.09 14.08
N MET A 417 -5.24 26.59 14.55
CA MET A 417 -4.31 27.33 15.38
C MET A 417 -2.92 27.38 14.75
N ASN A 418 -2.40 28.57 14.51
CA ASN A 418 -1.02 28.80 14.08
C ASN A 418 -0.08 28.67 15.28
N ALA A 419 0.61 27.53 15.37
CA ALA A 419 1.40 27.16 16.55
C ALA A 419 2.63 26.31 16.16
N LEU A 420 3.49 26.05 17.15
CA LEU A 420 4.49 24.98 17.03
C LEU A 420 3.84 23.64 17.38
N PHE A 421 3.71 22.73 16.42
CA PHE A 421 3.22 21.38 16.64
C PHE A 421 4.37 20.40 16.80
N ILE A 422 4.35 19.64 17.90
CA ILE A 422 5.30 18.58 18.19
C ILE A 422 4.54 17.26 18.27
N VAL A 423 4.75 16.39 17.29
CA VAL A 423 4.16 15.04 17.24
C VAL A 423 5.08 14.05 17.92
N GLN A 424 4.66 13.48 19.04
CA GLN A 424 5.41 12.49 19.81
C GLN A 424 5.19 11.09 19.23
N LEU A 425 6.23 10.52 18.63
CA LEU A 425 6.16 9.18 18.05
C LEU A 425 6.14 8.12 19.15
N LYS A 426 5.40 7.02 18.95
CA LYS A 426 5.38 5.88 19.91
C LYS A 426 6.74 5.22 20.12
N THR A 427 7.68 5.37 19.19
CA THR A 427 9.01 4.76 19.31
C THR A 427 9.92 5.58 20.21
N LYS A 428 10.55 4.91 21.18
CA LYS A 428 11.62 5.46 22.02
C LYS A 428 13.02 5.15 21.49
N GLU A 429 13.12 4.50 20.33
CA GLU A 429 14.41 4.14 19.73
C GLU A 429 15.06 5.33 19.04
N LYS A 430 16.37 5.50 19.22
CA LYS A 430 17.16 6.47 18.45
C LYS A 430 17.28 5.95 17.02
N PHE A 431 16.94 6.77 16.03
CA PHE A 431 17.15 6.43 14.63
C PHE A 431 18.61 6.64 14.25
N GLU A 432 19.24 5.62 13.68
CA GLU A 432 20.66 5.65 13.29
C GLU A 432 20.85 6.04 11.83
N THR A 433 19.84 5.84 10.97
CA THR A 433 19.90 6.14 9.54
C THR A 433 18.75 7.03 9.07
N ALA A 434 18.98 7.81 8.02
CA ALA A 434 17.96 8.66 7.38
C ALA A 434 16.76 7.85 6.84
N GLU A 435 16.98 6.59 6.43
CA GLU A 435 15.92 5.68 5.99
C GLU A 435 15.01 5.26 7.16
N GLN A 436 15.58 4.99 8.34
CA GLN A 436 14.80 4.68 9.54
C GLN A 436 13.96 5.87 9.98
N VAL A 437 14.55 7.08 9.99
CA VAL A 437 13.82 8.33 10.27
C VAL A 437 12.67 8.50 9.28
N SER A 438 12.96 8.42 7.98
CA SER A 438 11.96 8.59 6.93
C SER A 438 10.84 7.56 7.05
N SER A 439 11.16 6.28 7.30
CA SER A 439 10.18 5.22 7.47
C SER A 439 9.25 5.47 8.68
N ALA A 440 9.83 5.88 9.82
CA ALA A 440 9.06 6.19 11.02
C ALA A 440 8.16 7.42 10.83
N LEU A 441 8.70 8.50 10.25
CA LEU A 441 7.92 9.71 9.97
C LEU A 441 6.81 9.46 8.93
N ASN A 442 7.05 8.57 7.97
CA ASN A 442 6.03 8.17 7.00
C ASN A 442 4.93 7.30 7.61
N ALA A 443 5.21 6.57 8.68
CA ALA A 443 4.25 5.75 9.41
C ALA A 443 3.52 6.50 10.53
N ALA A 444 4.02 7.69 10.90
CA ALA A 444 3.50 8.49 12.00
C ALA A 444 2.07 8.96 11.77
N ASN A 445 1.21 8.85 12.79
CA ASN A 445 -0.16 9.37 12.73
C ASN A 445 -0.17 10.86 13.05
N ILE A 446 -0.43 11.69 12.05
CA ILE A 446 -0.47 13.16 12.18
C ILE A 446 -1.89 13.74 12.23
N ASN A 447 -2.91 12.93 12.55
CA ASN A 447 -4.30 13.38 12.55
C ASN A 447 -4.57 14.60 13.45
N ALA A 448 -3.87 14.70 14.59
CA ALA A 448 -3.94 15.87 15.46
C ALA A 448 -3.43 17.15 14.80
N VAL A 449 -2.37 17.05 13.99
CA VAL A 449 -1.87 18.18 13.21
C VAL A 449 -2.91 18.58 12.17
N THR A 450 -3.47 17.63 11.42
CA THR A 450 -4.46 17.92 10.38
C THR A 450 -5.75 18.53 10.96
N ALA A 451 -6.16 18.12 12.17
CA ALA A 451 -7.34 18.65 12.85
C ALA A 451 -7.13 20.05 13.44
N LEU A 452 -5.94 20.35 13.95
CA LEU A 452 -5.73 21.51 14.82
C LEU A 452 -4.81 22.57 14.24
N ALA A 453 -3.87 22.22 13.37
CA ALA A 453 -2.83 23.12 12.90
C ALA A 453 -3.33 24.08 11.81
N GLY A 454 -3.01 25.36 11.99
CA GLY A 454 -3.25 26.41 11.01
C GLY A 454 -2.18 26.46 9.92
N PRO A 455 -2.44 27.20 8.83
CA PRO A 455 -1.57 27.25 7.67
C PRO A 455 -0.14 27.73 7.97
N GLN A 456 0.05 28.59 8.96
CA GLN A 456 1.37 29.13 9.35
C GLN A 456 2.01 28.40 10.53
N SER A 457 1.66 27.12 10.74
CA SER A 457 2.23 26.29 11.80
C SER A 457 3.57 25.68 11.41
N LEU A 458 4.47 25.49 12.40
CA LEU A 458 5.66 24.65 12.27
C LEU A 458 5.35 23.25 12.81
N ILE A 459 5.70 22.19 12.07
CA ILE A 459 5.44 20.81 12.48
C ILE A 459 6.75 20.05 12.60
N LEU A 460 7.01 19.57 13.81
CA LEU A 460 8.16 18.75 14.17
C LEU A 460 7.69 17.39 14.68
N ALA A 461 8.47 16.36 14.40
CA ALA A 461 8.31 15.05 15.01
C ALA A 461 9.36 14.85 16.10
N ASN A 462 8.92 14.44 17.28
CA ASN A 462 9.77 14.10 18.39
C ASN A 462 9.90 12.58 18.49
N ALA A 463 11.14 12.09 18.47
CA ALA A 463 11.47 10.71 18.79
C ALA A 463 12.66 10.68 19.75
N GLY A 464 12.42 10.22 20.97
CA GLY A 464 13.42 10.23 22.03
C GLY A 464 13.83 11.67 22.42
N ASP A 465 15.10 12.00 22.26
CA ASP A 465 15.70 13.30 22.59
C ASP A 465 15.89 14.24 21.39
N LYS A 466 15.39 13.82 20.22
CA LYS A 466 15.59 14.50 18.93
C LYS A 466 14.30 15.04 18.32
N PHE A 467 14.44 16.16 17.59
CA PHE A 467 13.41 16.81 16.81
C PHE A 467 13.75 16.74 15.33
N TYR A 468 12.83 16.18 14.56
CA TYR A 468 12.95 16.04 13.12
C TYR A 468 11.96 16.97 12.44
N PHE A 469 12.43 17.71 11.43
CA PHE A 469 11.57 18.57 10.62
C PHE A 469 10.56 17.73 9.83
N TYR A 470 9.28 18.03 9.98
CA TYR A 470 8.22 17.35 9.23
C TYR A 470 7.71 18.21 8.08
N ARG A 471 7.22 19.42 8.38
CA ARG A 471 6.81 20.44 7.40
C ARG A 471 6.49 21.76 8.11
N GLY A 472 6.17 22.80 7.33
CA GLY A 472 5.58 24.04 7.84
C GLY A 472 6.54 25.21 7.81
N LEU A 473 6.22 26.24 8.58
CA LEU A 473 6.89 27.54 8.54
C LEU A 473 7.42 27.94 9.89
N ALA A 474 8.62 28.49 9.90
CA ALA A 474 9.21 29.12 11.06
C ALA A 474 9.62 30.55 10.72
N ASN A 475 9.98 31.31 11.76
CA ASN A 475 10.63 32.61 11.60
C ASN A 475 11.97 32.41 10.86
N PRO A 476 12.13 32.93 9.63
CA PRO A 476 13.31 32.66 8.80
C PRO A 476 14.60 33.23 9.40
N LYS A 477 14.51 34.16 10.37
CA LYS A 477 15.67 34.66 11.11
C LYS A 477 16.24 33.65 12.11
N ILE A 478 15.45 32.65 12.51
CA ILE A 478 15.80 31.64 13.50
C ILE A 478 15.96 30.27 12.84
N LEU A 479 14.96 29.87 12.03
CA LEU A 479 14.95 28.61 11.31
C LEU A 479 14.46 28.86 9.88
N ASP A 480 15.40 28.82 8.93
CA ASP A 480 15.08 28.90 7.51
C ASP A 480 14.59 27.53 7.02
N THR A 481 13.30 27.40 6.73
CA THR A 481 12.68 26.13 6.34
C THR A 481 12.78 25.83 4.84
N THR A 482 13.35 26.70 4.00
CA THR A 482 13.28 26.51 2.53
C THR A 482 14.17 25.41 2.00
N ASP A 483 15.30 25.16 2.66
CA ASP A 483 16.28 24.14 2.27
C ASP A 483 16.33 22.96 3.26
N ILE A 484 15.40 22.90 4.23
CA ILE A 484 15.35 21.82 5.20
C ILE A 484 14.58 20.63 4.61
N GLU A 485 15.27 19.52 4.46
CA GLU A 485 14.66 18.28 3.99
C GLU A 485 13.75 17.65 5.05
N PHE A 486 12.75 16.93 4.57
CA PHE A 486 11.90 16.09 5.43
C PHE A 486 12.74 15.10 6.23
N GLY A 487 12.56 15.07 7.55
CA GLY A 487 13.31 14.21 8.45
C GLY A 487 14.70 14.71 8.82
N ALA A 488 15.06 15.94 8.44
CA ALA A 488 16.29 16.57 8.93
C ALA A 488 16.24 16.77 10.45
N ASP A 489 17.35 16.49 11.12
CA ASP A 489 17.51 16.71 12.56
C ASP A 489 17.70 18.21 12.83
N VAL A 490 16.75 18.82 13.54
CA VAL A 490 16.76 20.25 13.90
C VAL A 490 16.94 20.46 15.41
N THR A 491 17.33 19.42 16.14
CA THR A 491 17.35 19.39 17.61
C THR A 491 18.16 20.53 18.21
N ASP A 492 19.37 20.78 17.70
CA ASP A 492 20.28 21.79 18.27
C ASP A 492 19.73 23.21 18.07
N LEU A 493 19.15 23.47 16.90
CA LEU A 493 18.50 24.75 16.59
C LEU A 493 17.31 24.99 17.53
N ILE A 494 16.44 23.99 17.70
CA ILE A 494 15.26 24.09 18.57
C ILE A 494 15.64 24.24 20.04
N LYS A 495 16.69 23.56 20.51
CA LYS A 495 17.17 23.71 21.90
C LYS A 495 17.84 25.05 22.17
N SER A 496 18.46 25.65 21.15
CA SER A 496 19.15 26.95 21.25
C SER A 496 18.21 28.15 21.08
N ALA A 497 17.10 27.96 20.34
CA ALA A 497 16.10 28.98 20.12
C ALA A 497 15.12 29.05 21.29
N ASP A 498 14.67 30.25 21.65
CA ASP A 498 13.49 30.39 22.51
C ASP A 498 12.27 29.97 21.67
N LEU A 499 11.37 29.15 22.24
CA LEU A 499 10.08 28.77 21.66
C LEU A 499 9.32 29.98 21.13
N SER A 500 9.47 31.11 21.81
CA SER A 500 8.85 32.38 21.44
C SER A 500 9.35 32.98 20.12
N SER A 501 10.54 32.58 19.68
CA SER A 501 11.21 33.14 18.51
C SER A 501 10.99 32.33 17.23
N LEU A 502 10.50 31.09 17.36
CA LEU A 502 10.34 30.15 16.25
C LEU A 502 9.13 30.45 15.36
N LEU A 503 8.06 31.04 15.91
CA LEU A 503 6.87 31.41 15.15
C LEU A 503 7.05 32.79 14.51
N ILE A 504 6.39 33.01 13.38
CA ILE A 504 6.37 34.32 12.73
C ILE A 504 5.58 35.30 13.63
N PRO A 505 6.16 36.46 14.00
CA PRO A 505 5.50 37.44 14.86
C PRO A 505 4.36 38.16 14.13
N ASN A 506 3.40 38.72 14.88
CA ASN A 506 2.27 39.53 14.39
C ASN A 506 1.29 38.83 13.43
N LEU A 507 1.27 37.49 13.41
CA LEU A 507 0.24 36.73 12.70
C LEU A 507 -0.89 36.30 13.65
N PRO A 508 -2.14 36.23 13.16
CA PRO A 508 -3.25 35.73 13.97
C PRO A 508 -2.98 34.29 14.42
N ARG A 509 -3.23 34.02 15.71
CA ARG A 509 -3.03 32.70 16.31
C ARG A 509 -4.17 31.74 15.96
N LEU A 510 -5.38 32.25 15.78
CA LEU A 510 -6.53 31.48 15.31
C LEU A 510 -6.86 31.86 13.87
N VAL A 511 -7.24 30.86 13.08
CA VAL A 511 -7.64 31.00 11.67
C VAL A 511 -8.87 30.16 11.43
N ASP A 512 -9.92 30.76 10.88
CA ASP A 512 -11.07 30.01 10.38
C ASP A 512 -10.84 29.67 8.90
N LEU A 513 -10.75 28.37 8.58
CA LEU A 513 -10.56 27.89 7.21
C LEU A 513 -11.77 28.18 6.30
N GLY A 514 -12.96 28.43 6.88
CA GLY A 514 -14.17 28.76 6.11
C GLY A 514 -14.19 30.19 5.59
N GLU A 515 -13.50 31.11 6.27
CA GLU A 515 -13.53 32.55 5.97
C GLU A 515 -12.19 33.09 5.48
N ASN A 516 -11.06 32.56 5.97
CA ASN A 516 -9.73 33.10 5.74
C ASN A 516 -8.92 32.23 4.76
N ASN A 517 -8.42 32.85 3.69
CA ASN A 517 -7.58 32.21 2.67
C ASN A 517 -6.25 32.95 2.42
N ASP A 518 -5.78 33.67 3.44
CA ASP A 518 -4.54 34.44 3.39
C ASP A 518 -3.31 33.53 3.54
N VAL A 519 -2.31 33.74 2.67
CA VAL A 519 -0.98 33.16 2.77
C VAL A 519 0.04 34.25 3.07
N VAL A 520 1.06 33.88 3.84
CA VAL A 520 2.15 34.75 4.24
C VAL A 520 3.37 34.46 3.38
N LEU A 521 4.01 35.52 2.88
CA LEU A 521 5.29 35.51 2.19
C LEU A 521 6.36 35.98 3.19
N PRO A 522 7.02 35.08 3.94
CA PRO A 522 7.83 35.46 5.10
C PRO A 522 9.10 36.24 4.77
N TYR A 523 9.69 36.06 3.58
CA TYR A 523 10.94 36.73 3.17
C TYR A 523 10.66 38.12 2.60
N THR A 524 9.53 38.30 1.91
CA THR A 524 9.05 39.62 1.47
C THR A 524 8.16 40.34 2.48
N SER A 525 7.79 39.67 3.57
CA SER A 525 6.89 40.18 4.63
C SER A 525 5.54 40.68 4.08
N GLN A 526 4.95 39.93 3.14
CA GLN A 526 3.63 40.24 2.56
C GLN A 526 2.59 39.21 2.98
N VAL A 527 1.33 39.64 3.03
CA VAL A 527 0.17 38.76 3.20
C VAL A 527 -0.69 38.91 1.95
N VAL A 528 -1.03 37.79 1.31
CA VAL A 528 -1.70 37.75 0.01
C VAL A 528 -2.78 36.67 0.06
N LYS A 529 -3.93 36.89 -0.56
CA LYS A 529 -4.93 35.83 -0.72
C LYS A 529 -4.42 34.76 -1.66
N ALA A 530 -4.75 33.50 -1.39
CA ALA A 530 -4.33 32.36 -2.22
C ALA A 530 -4.65 32.56 -3.72
N GLN A 531 -5.81 33.14 -4.06
CA GLN A 531 -6.24 33.37 -5.44
C GLN A 531 -5.49 34.53 -6.12
N ASP A 532 -5.04 35.54 -5.35
CA ASP A 532 -4.37 36.73 -5.87
C ASP A 532 -2.90 36.46 -6.23
N LEU A 533 -2.35 35.31 -5.84
CA LEU A 533 -0.99 34.89 -6.21
C LEU A 533 -0.78 34.87 -7.73
N VAL A 534 -1.79 34.48 -8.51
CA VAL A 534 -1.73 34.48 -9.98
C VAL A 534 -1.52 35.90 -10.51
N THR A 535 -2.31 36.85 -10.00
CA THR A 535 -2.19 38.27 -10.38
C THR A 535 -0.87 38.88 -9.92
N LEU A 536 -0.35 38.44 -8.77
CA LEU A 536 0.97 38.86 -8.29
C LEU A 536 2.07 38.39 -9.25
N PHE A 537 2.05 37.12 -9.65
CA PHE A 537 3.05 36.57 -10.58
C PHE A 537 2.94 37.20 -11.96
N ASP A 538 1.73 37.50 -12.42
CA ASP A 538 1.49 38.20 -13.67
C ASP A 538 2.07 39.62 -13.67
N LYS A 539 2.11 40.31 -12.53
CA LYS A 539 2.70 41.67 -12.45
C LYS A 539 4.22 41.69 -12.29
N LEU A 540 4.82 40.58 -11.85
CA LEU A 540 6.26 40.51 -11.57
C LEU A 540 7.07 40.13 -12.82
N THR A 541 8.31 40.64 -12.88
CA THR A 541 9.29 40.18 -13.87
C THR A 541 9.87 38.82 -13.46
N ILE A 542 10.40 38.05 -14.41
CA ILE A 542 11.02 36.73 -14.13
C ILE A 542 12.10 36.83 -13.05
N ASP A 543 12.94 37.87 -13.08
CA ASP A 543 13.99 38.07 -12.06
C ASP A 543 13.41 38.34 -10.67
N LYS A 544 12.28 39.04 -10.58
CA LYS A 544 11.59 39.28 -9.31
C LYS A 544 10.89 38.01 -8.79
N VAL A 545 10.28 37.22 -9.67
CA VAL A 545 9.71 35.91 -9.31
C VAL A 545 10.83 34.98 -8.79
N LYS A 546 11.99 34.98 -9.45
CA LYS A 546 13.17 34.23 -9.00
C LYS A 546 13.64 34.68 -7.61
N ALA A 547 13.68 35.99 -7.36
CA ALA A 547 14.02 36.52 -6.05
C ALA A 547 13.03 36.10 -4.95
N MET A 548 11.78 35.76 -5.32
CA MET A 548 10.75 35.25 -4.43
C MET A 548 10.76 33.73 -4.26
N ARG A 549 11.76 32.99 -4.77
CA ARG A 549 11.84 31.51 -4.66
C ARG A 549 11.53 31.02 -3.25
N ASN A 550 12.14 31.64 -2.24
CA ASN A 550 12.01 31.23 -0.85
C ASN A 550 10.58 31.46 -0.32
N ASP A 551 9.93 32.56 -0.72
CA ASP A 551 8.52 32.81 -0.42
C ASP A 551 7.61 31.77 -1.10
N ILE A 552 7.91 31.35 -2.32
CA ILE A 552 7.10 30.37 -3.06
C ILE A 552 7.16 28.99 -2.39
N VAL A 553 8.35 28.56 -1.96
CA VAL A 553 8.52 27.32 -1.19
C VAL A 553 7.78 27.41 0.15
N ALA A 554 7.80 28.57 0.81
CA ALA A 554 7.09 28.82 2.05
C ALA A 554 5.55 28.86 1.90
N VAL A 555 5.03 29.24 0.73
CA VAL A 555 3.58 29.29 0.46
C VAL A 555 2.97 27.90 0.27
N VAL A 556 3.74 26.95 -0.27
CA VAL A 556 3.26 25.59 -0.59
C VAL A 556 2.56 24.89 0.60
N PRO A 557 3.15 24.80 1.81
CA PRO A 557 2.48 24.18 2.96
C PRO A 557 1.21 24.92 3.44
N GLN A 558 1.15 26.24 3.24
CA GLN A 558 -0.01 27.05 3.61
C GLN A 558 -1.19 26.75 2.69
N LEU A 559 -0.95 26.74 1.38
CA LEU A 559 -1.97 26.40 0.38
C LEU A 559 -2.50 24.98 0.55
N GLN A 560 -1.62 24.04 0.93
CA GLN A 560 -2.01 22.67 1.27
C GLN A 560 -2.96 22.57 2.47
N THR A 561 -2.92 23.56 3.38
CA THR A 561 -3.81 23.61 4.55
C THR A 561 -5.11 24.37 4.25
N LEU A 562 -5.04 25.40 3.40
CA LEU A 562 -6.16 26.31 3.10
C LEU A 562 -7.10 25.80 2.01
N LEU A 563 -6.58 25.20 0.94
CA LEU A 563 -7.36 24.84 -0.24
C LEU A 563 -7.75 23.37 -0.20
N ASN A 564 -8.81 22.98 -0.90
CA ASN A 564 -9.02 21.56 -1.20
C ASN A 564 -8.16 21.13 -2.41
N GLN A 565 -8.11 19.83 -2.70
CA GLN A 565 -7.27 19.26 -3.76
C GLN A 565 -7.57 19.85 -5.15
N LYS A 566 -8.85 20.08 -5.46
CA LYS A 566 -9.30 20.60 -6.76
C LYS A 566 -8.86 22.05 -6.96
N ASP A 567 -9.06 22.87 -5.93
CA ASP A 567 -8.67 24.28 -5.94
C ASP A 567 -7.14 24.44 -5.95
N LEU A 568 -6.42 23.57 -5.25
CA LEU A 568 -4.95 23.51 -5.27
C LEU A 568 -4.41 23.16 -6.66
N GLN A 569 -5.00 22.15 -7.33
CA GLN A 569 -4.64 21.78 -8.71
C GLN A 569 -4.87 22.93 -9.68
N ARG A 570 -6.05 23.56 -9.59
CA ARG A 570 -6.40 24.71 -10.44
C ARG A 570 -5.43 25.86 -10.24
N LEU A 571 -5.17 26.26 -8.99
CA LEU A 571 -4.25 27.34 -8.68
C LEU A 571 -2.82 27.04 -9.14
N SER A 572 -2.32 25.81 -8.90
CA SER A 572 -1.00 25.39 -9.37
C SER A 572 -0.89 25.51 -10.89
N LYS A 573 -1.92 25.08 -11.62
CA LYS A 573 -1.96 25.18 -13.08
C LYS A 573 -1.94 26.64 -13.53
N ASP A 574 -2.82 27.47 -12.97
CA ASP A 574 -2.94 28.88 -13.34
C ASP A 574 -1.61 29.64 -13.08
N LEU A 575 -0.90 29.33 -11.99
CA LEU A 575 0.42 29.89 -11.68
C LEU A 575 1.50 29.44 -12.68
N VAL A 576 1.54 28.15 -13.05
CA VAL A 576 2.51 27.61 -14.03
C VAL A 576 2.23 28.15 -15.43
N ASP A 577 0.97 28.25 -15.83
CA ASP A 577 0.54 28.81 -17.12
C ASP A 577 0.93 30.30 -17.22
N THR A 578 0.78 31.05 -16.13
CA THR A 578 1.21 32.46 -16.04
C THR A 578 2.73 32.60 -16.21
N LEU A 579 3.52 31.75 -15.54
CA LEU A 579 4.98 31.75 -15.69
C LEU A 579 5.41 31.35 -17.10
N SER A 580 4.76 30.35 -17.68
CA SER A 580 5.03 29.88 -19.05
C SER A 580 4.74 30.97 -20.08
N THR A 581 3.62 31.68 -19.93
CA THR A 581 3.25 32.82 -20.79
C THR A 581 4.33 33.91 -20.76
N LYS A 582 4.88 34.23 -19.59
CA LYS A 582 5.98 35.22 -19.46
C LYS A 582 7.27 34.76 -20.14
N VAL A 583 7.59 33.47 -20.09
CA VAL A 583 8.73 32.91 -20.81
C VAL A 583 8.52 33.08 -22.31
N ASP A 584 7.32 32.78 -22.80
CA ASP A 584 6.98 32.95 -24.21
C ASP A 584 7.04 34.41 -24.65
N GLU A 585 6.54 35.37 -23.88
CA GLU A 585 6.63 36.81 -24.20
C GLU A 585 8.08 37.28 -24.40
N ILE A 586 9.02 36.79 -23.60
CA ILE A 586 10.45 37.14 -23.73
C ILE A 586 11.10 36.44 -24.92
N MET A 587 10.69 35.20 -25.20
CA MET A 587 11.30 34.39 -26.25
C MET A 587 10.73 34.67 -27.64
N SER A 588 9.45 35.04 -27.74
CA SER A 588 8.74 35.30 -29.00
C SER A 588 9.45 36.28 -29.93
N PRO A 589 9.97 37.44 -29.50
CA PRO A 589 10.70 38.36 -30.38
C PRO A 589 11.96 37.72 -30.99
N LYS A 590 12.73 36.97 -30.20
CA LYS A 590 13.95 36.28 -30.64
C LYS A 590 13.64 35.09 -31.55
N ARG A 591 12.57 34.35 -31.25
CA ARG A 591 12.06 33.28 -32.12
C ARG A 591 11.60 33.84 -33.46
N ASN A 592 10.84 34.93 -33.46
CA ASN A 592 10.36 35.59 -34.68
C ASN A 592 11.51 36.11 -35.54
N GLU A 593 12.54 36.69 -34.93
CA GLU A 593 13.75 37.14 -35.63
C GLU A 593 14.53 35.96 -36.27
N TYR A 594 14.66 34.84 -35.55
CA TYR A 594 15.31 33.63 -36.07
C TYR A 594 14.51 32.97 -37.20
N ILE A 595 13.19 32.85 -37.04
CA ILE A 595 12.27 32.31 -38.06
C ILE A 595 12.27 33.19 -39.31
N ALA A 596 12.22 34.52 -39.15
CA ALA A 596 12.31 35.45 -40.27
C ALA A 596 13.64 35.25 -41.03
N TYR A 597 14.77 35.20 -40.32
CA TYR A 597 16.07 34.94 -40.93
C TYR A 597 16.11 33.61 -41.70
N LEU A 598 15.60 32.52 -41.11
CA LEU A 598 15.52 31.21 -41.77
C LEU A 598 14.60 31.21 -43.00
N THR A 599 13.52 31.98 -42.97
CA THR A 599 12.48 31.95 -44.01
C THR A 599 12.83 32.86 -45.19
N THR A 600 13.50 33.99 -44.95
CA THR A 600 13.72 35.03 -45.98
C THR A 600 15.17 35.28 -46.34
N GLU A 601 16.14 34.96 -45.48
CA GLU A 601 17.55 35.36 -45.66
C GLU A 601 18.55 34.19 -45.69
N PHE A 602 18.16 33.00 -45.26
CA PHE A 602 19.07 31.87 -45.13
C PHE A 602 19.34 31.17 -46.48
N ASP A 603 20.59 31.21 -46.93
CA ASP A 603 21.10 30.45 -48.07
C ASP A 603 21.99 29.30 -47.61
N ILE A 604 21.55 28.08 -47.88
CA ILE A 604 22.21 26.83 -47.49
C ILE A 604 23.59 26.65 -48.15
N ASN A 605 23.86 27.33 -49.27
CA ASN A 605 25.13 27.24 -49.99
C ASN A 605 26.15 28.29 -49.51
N SER A 606 25.75 29.21 -48.63
CA SER A 606 26.61 30.26 -48.08
C SER A 606 27.17 29.87 -46.71
N LYS A 607 28.50 29.82 -46.63
CA LYS A 607 29.22 29.56 -45.37
C LYS A 607 28.97 30.67 -44.34
N GLU A 608 28.82 31.91 -44.77
CA GLU A 608 28.50 33.06 -43.90
C GLU A 608 27.07 32.98 -43.36
N SER A 609 26.10 32.58 -44.18
CA SER A 609 24.71 32.37 -43.75
C SER A 609 24.59 31.23 -42.73
N THR A 610 25.41 30.18 -42.90
CA THR A 610 25.48 29.07 -41.92
C THR A 610 26.07 29.52 -40.58
N VAL A 611 27.12 30.36 -40.60
CA VAL A 611 27.70 30.93 -39.37
C VAL A 611 26.71 31.87 -38.67
N LYS A 612 26.01 32.74 -39.41
CA LYS A 612 24.99 33.65 -38.85
C LYS A 612 23.81 32.86 -38.26
N LYS A 613 23.32 31.81 -38.94
CA LYS A 613 22.32 30.88 -38.41
C LYS A 613 22.77 30.28 -37.07
N ASN A 614 23.98 29.75 -37.01
CA ASN A 614 24.51 29.10 -35.80
C ASN A 614 24.71 30.10 -34.65
N ARG A 615 25.08 31.36 -34.95
CA ARG A 615 25.19 32.42 -33.95
C ARG A 615 23.82 32.81 -33.38
N MET A 616 22.83 33.09 -34.24
CA MET A 616 21.48 33.45 -33.81
C MET A 616 20.84 32.32 -32.98
N LEU A 617 21.06 31.06 -33.41
CA LEU A 617 20.63 29.90 -32.65
C LEU A 617 21.35 29.79 -31.30
N GLY A 618 22.67 30.03 -31.26
CA GLY A 618 23.46 30.04 -30.01
C GLY A 618 22.98 31.11 -29.02
N GLU A 619 22.62 32.29 -29.52
CA GLU A 619 22.05 33.38 -28.70
C GLU A 619 20.65 33.03 -28.19
N LEU A 620 19.80 32.44 -29.03
CA LEU A 620 18.46 31.96 -28.69
C LEU A 620 18.52 30.85 -27.64
N ARG A 621 19.42 29.87 -27.80
CA ARG A 621 19.70 28.81 -26.81
C ARG A 621 20.18 29.37 -25.48
N LYS A 622 21.10 30.34 -25.51
CA LYS A 622 21.63 30.96 -24.28
C LYS A 622 20.52 31.69 -23.52
N ALA A 623 19.66 32.42 -24.24
CA ALA A 623 18.51 33.09 -23.65
C ALA A 623 17.48 32.10 -23.11
N SER A 624 17.13 31.06 -23.87
CA SER A 624 16.19 29.99 -23.48
C SER A 624 16.66 29.27 -22.20
N LYS A 625 17.93 28.81 -22.18
CA LYS A 625 18.53 28.15 -21.02
C LYS A 625 18.62 29.06 -19.78
N GLN A 626 18.95 30.33 -19.96
CA GLN A 626 19.06 31.30 -18.86
C GLN A 626 17.69 31.62 -18.25
N THR A 627 16.65 31.72 -19.07
CA THR A 627 15.27 31.95 -18.64
C THR A 627 14.66 30.70 -17.99
N GLN A 628 14.86 29.52 -18.59
CA GLN A 628 14.33 28.25 -18.08
C GLN A 628 14.98 27.85 -16.74
N SER A 629 16.31 27.92 -16.65
CA SER A 629 17.02 27.65 -15.37
C SER A 629 16.66 28.63 -14.26
N SER A 630 16.16 29.83 -14.60
CA SER A 630 15.73 30.82 -13.62
C SER A 630 14.34 30.54 -13.03
N LEU A 631 13.52 29.71 -13.67
CA LEU A 631 12.15 29.36 -13.24
C LEU A 631 11.96 27.89 -12.86
N GLU A 632 12.88 26.99 -13.25
CA GLU A 632 12.76 25.54 -13.04
C GLU A 632 12.51 25.16 -11.57
N ALA A 633 13.25 25.75 -10.62
CA ALA A 633 13.07 25.49 -9.19
C ALA A 633 11.71 25.97 -8.65
N VAL A 634 11.20 27.09 -9.20
CA VAL A 634 9.90 27.68 -8.82
C VAL A 634 8.76 26.84 -9.37
N ILE A 635 8.81 26.50 -10.66
CA ILE A 635 7.81 25.65 -11.31
C ILE A 635 7.78 24.28 -10.61
N SER A 636 8.93 23.65 -10.39
CA SER A 636 9.02 22.37 -9.68
C SER A 636 8.36 22.42 -8.29
N SER A 637 8.56 23.50 -7.52
CA SER A 637 7.94 23.66 -6.20
C SER A 637 6.42 23.77 -6.27
N LEU A 638 5.89 24.51 -7.26
CA LEU A 638 4.46 24.66 -7.48
C LEU A 638 3.83 23.36 -7.96
N THR A 639 4.47 22.67 -8.91
CA THR A 639 3.96 21.42 -9.47
C THR A 639 4.00 20.28 -8.43
N ASN A 640 4.93 20.31 -7.49
CA ASN A 640 5.02 19.33 -6.40
C ASN A 640 4.11 19.65 -5.19
N MET A 641 3.34 20.74 -5.23
CA MET A 641 2.43 21.17 -4.17
C MET A 641 1.32 20.15 -3.86
N MET A 642 1.03 19.21 -4.76
CA MET A 642 -0.02 18.19 -4.58
C MET A 642 0.33 17.06 -3.61
N SER A 643 1.61 16.92 -3.19
CA SER A 643 2.08 15.72 -2.49
C SER A 643 1.51 15.53 -1.08
N SER A 644 1.01 16.54 -0.38
CA SER A 644 0.88 16.46 1.10
C SER A 644 -0.54 16.37 1.68
N GLN A 645 -1.60 16.34 0.85
CA GLN A 645 -2.88 16.85 1.33
C GLN A 645 -3.82 15.84 2.02
N THR A 646 -3.68 14.52 1.83
CA THR A 646 -4.84 13.63 2.10
C THR A 646 -4.55 12.24 2.66
N THR A 647 -3.45 12.00 3.40
CA THR A 647 -3.29 10.70 4.09
C THR A 647 -2.80 10.84 5.54
N SER A 648 -3.47 10.14 6.47
CA SER A 648 -3.12 10.04 7.90
C SER A 648 -1.80 9.29 8.14
N LYS A 649 -1.30 8.56 7.14
CA LYS A 649 0.04 7.96 7.02
C LYS A 649 0.56 8.13 5.58
N ARG A 650 1.86 8.39 5.40
CA ARG A 650 2.46 8.76 4.09
C ARG A 650 2.86 7.57 3.22
N THR A 651 2.68 6.33 3.68
CA THR A 651 3.28 5.15 3.04
C THR A 651 2.34 4.48 2.02
N HIS A 652 2.92 4.14 0.86
CA HIS A 652 2.34 3.48 -0.32
C HIS A 652 1.44 4.29 -1.27
N ASP A 653 0.42 5.02 -0.82
CA ASP A 653 -0.40 5.84 -1.73
C ASP A 653 0.40 6.99 -2.35
N MET A 654 1.37 7.51 -1.62
CA MET A 654 2.29 8.53 -2.12
C MET A 654 3.10 8.07 -3.32
N LYS A 655 3.55 6.81 -3.41
CA LYS A 655 4.33 6.39 -4.59
C LYS A 655 3.46 6.26 -5.83
N ARG A 656 2.19 5.87 -5.67
CA ARG A 656 1.20 5.82 -6.75
C ARG A 656 0.75 7.23 -7.15
N LEU A 657 0.47 8.09 -6.18
CA LEU A 657 0.08 9.49 -6.39
C LEU A 657 1.25 10.32 -6.94
N LEU A 658 2.46 10.24 -6.39
CA LEU A 658 3.66 10.85 -6.97
C LEU A 658 3.91 10.37 -8.39
N ARG A 659 3.71 9.07 -8.68
CA ARG A 659 3.80 8.57 -10.05
C ARG A 659 2.69 9.14 -10.93
N GLN A 660 1.45 9.23 -10.44
CA GLN A 660 0.33 9.80 -11.18
C GLN A 660 0.50 11.31 -11.43
N THR A 661 0.98 12.05 -10.43
CA THR A 661 1.37 13.45 -10.50
C THR A 661 2.53 13.62 -11.47
N GLN A 662 3.61 12.84 -11.36
CA GLN A 662 4.74 12.90 -12.30
C GLN A 662 4.31 12.56 -13.73
N ILE A 663 3.40 11.60 -13.92
CA ILE A 663 2.81 11.29 -15.23
C ILE A 663 2.01 12.50 -15.75
N ASN A 664 1.15 13.11 -14.92
CA ASN A 664 0.36 14.26 -15.31
C ASN A 664 1.24 15.48 -15.63
N ASN A 665 2.25 15.76 -14.81
CA ASN A 665 3.23 16.82 -15.02
C ASN A 665 3.98 16.63 -16.34
N ASN A 666 4.44 15.39 -16.62
CA ASN A 666 5.10 15.07 -17.89
C ASN A 666 4.15 15.27 -19.08
N VAL A 667 2.86 14.93 -18.95
CA VAL A 667 1.84 15.15 -19.98
C VAL A 667 1.61 16.64 -20.22
N GLU A 668 1.50 17.45 -19.18
CA GLU A 668 1.32 18.90 -19.30
C GLU A 668 2.54 19.58 -19.92
N ALA A 669 3.74 19.28 -19.41
CA ALA A 669 4.99 19.81 -19.96
C ALA A 669 5.20 19.44 -21.44
N THR A 670 4.73 18.26 -21.87
CA THR A 670 4.79 17.85 -23.27
C THR A 670 3.76 18.57 -24.14
N LYS A 671 2.57 18.86 -23.61
CA LYS A 671 1.53 19.62 -24.36
C LYS A 671 1.96 21.05 -24.66
N SER A 672 2.76 21.67 -23.78
CA SER A 672 3.31 23.01 -23.96
C SER A 672 4.62 23.03 -24.76
N MET A 673 5.09 21.89 -25.27
CA MET A 673 6.37 21.78 -25.96
C MET A 673 6.31 22.48 -27.33
N THR A 674 7.41 23.09 -27.74
CA THR A 674 7.65 23.70 -29.06
C THR A 674 8.73 22.93 -29.84
N PHE A 675 8.86 23.15 -31.15
CA PHE A 675 9.92 22.53 -31.97
C PHE A 675 11.33 22.87 -31.47
N GLU A 676 11.52 24.07 -30.88
CA GLU A 676 12.77 24.48 -30.24
C GLU A 676 13.11 23.55 -29.05
N SER A 677 12.14 23.37 -28.14
CA SER A 677 12.33 22.50 -26.98
C SER A 677 12.48 21.02 -27.36
N LEU A 678 11.81 20.55 -28.42
CA LEU A 678 12.02 19.21 -28.98
C LEU A 678 13.45 19.07 -29.52
N THR A 679 13.93 20.03 -30.31
CA THR A 679 15.29 20.02 -30.87
C THR A 679 16.35 20.03 -29.78
N GLY A 680 16.19 20.87 -28.74
CA GLY A 680 17.09 20.90 -27.60
C GLY A 680 17.11 19.59 -26.80
N LEU A 681 15.96 18.91 -26.72
CA LEU A 681 15.84 17.61 -26.07
C LEU A 681 16.56 16.51 -26.87
N LEU A 682 16.37 16.47 -28.19
CA LEU A 682 17.05 15.53 -29.08
C LEU A 682 18.57 15.75 -29.10
N GLU A 683 19.04 16.99 -29.20
CA GLU A 683 20.47 17.32 -29.18
C GLU A 683 21.15 16.88 -27.87
N LYS A 684 20.45 17.03 -26.74
CA LYS A 684 21.02 16.72 -25.42
C LYS A 684 21.04 15.23 -25.09
N HIS A 685 20.01 14.49 -25.48
CA HIS A 685 19.78 13.11 -25.03
C HIS A 685 19.86 12.06 -26.14
N ALA A 686 19.87 12.48 -27.41
CA ALA A 686 19.99 11.63 -28.60
C ALA A 686 20.97 12.26 -29.60
N GLY A 687 22.15 12.68 -29.13
CA GLY A 687 23.15 13.34 -29.96
C GLY A 687 23.89 12.38 -30.90
N GLU A 688 24.06 11.11 -30.52
CA GLU A 688 24.85 10.16 -31.32
C GLU A 688 24.06 9.57 -32.49
N MET A 689 22.93 8.92 -32.19
CA MET A 689 22.09 8.27 -33.21
C MET A 689 20.86 9.09 -33.59
N GLY A 690 20.48 10.07 -32.78
CA GLY A 690 19.32 10.93 -33.04
C GLY A 690 18.02 10.17 -33.17
N VAL A 691 17.46 10.19 -34.38
CA VAL A 691 16.17 9.56 -34.70
C VAL A 691 16.32 8.57 -35.84
N MET A 692 15.78 7.37 -35.67
CA MET A 692 15.57 6.43 -36.77
C MET A 692 14.33 6.85 -37.56
N LEU A 693 14.45 6.88 -38.88
CA LEU A 693 13.34 7.22 -39.76
C LEU A 693 12.70 5.97 -40.36
N LEU A 694 11.37 5.91 -40.29
CA LEU A 694 10.58 4.80 -40.78
C LEU A 694 9.50 5.31 -41.75
N ASN A 695 9.55 4.92 -43.02
CA ASN A 695 8.50 5.25 -43.98
C ASN A 695 7.19 4.55 -43.59
N ILE A 696 6.09 5.28 -43.72
CA ILE A 696 4.73 4.81 -43.47
C ILE A 696 3.98 4.75 -44.80
N GLU A 697 3.70 3.53 -45.24
CA GLU A 697 2.91 3.27 -46.44
C GLU A 697 1.44 3.65 -46.20
N THR A 698 0.96 4.65 -46.94
CA THR A 698 -0.34 5.32 -46.70
C THR A 698 -1.52 4.36 -46.69
N THR A 699 -1.68 3.53 -47.73
CA THR A 699 -2.84 2.63 -47.84
C THR A 699 -2.84 1.52 -46.78
N PRO A 700 -1.72 0.79 -46.54
CA PRO A 700 -1.65 -0.13 -45.42
C PRO A 700 -1.91 0.53 -44.06
N TYR A 701 -1.44 1.76 -43.86
CA TYR A 701 -1.67 2.50 -42.62
C TYR A 701 -3.16 2.79 -42.38
N GLU A 702 -3.88 3.27 -43.39
CA GLU A 702 -5.33 3.51 -43.30
C GLU A 702 -6.11 2.22 -43.01
N GLN A 703 -5.73 1.10 -43.63
CA GLN A 703 -6.31 -0.21 -43.35
C GLN A 703 -6.04 -0.68 -41.92
N LEU A 704 -4.82 -0.44 -41.40
CA LEU A 704 -4.45 -0.74 -40.02
C LEU A 704 -5.31 0.06 -39.04
N LEU A 705 -5.49 1.36 -39.29
CA LEU A 705 -6.33 2.24 -38.46
C LEU A 705 -7.78 1.74 -38.38
N ALA A 706 -8.34 1.25 -39.50
CA ALA A 706 -9.69 0.69 -39.53
C ALA A 706 -9.86 -0.56 -38.64
N ASN A 707 -8.77 -1.30 -38.39
CA ASN A 707 -8.79 -2.58 -37.65
C ASN A 707 -8.15 -2.50 -36.26
N LEU A 708 -7.94 -1.30 -35.70
CA LEU A 708 -7.29 -1.13 -34.38
C LEU A 708 -8.06 -1.73 -33.20
N LYS A 709 -9.36 -2.04 -33.37
CA LYS A 709 -10.17 -2.73 -32.36
C LYS A 709 -10.08 -4.26 -32.45
N GLY A 710 -9.37 -4.79 -33.44
CA GLY A 710 -9.14 -6.23 -33.60
C GLY A 710 -8.21 -6.80 -32.51
N SER A 711 -8.28 -8.11 -32.28
CA SER A 711 -7.49 -8.79 -31.24
C SER A 711 -6.01 -8.97 -31.59
N LEU A 712 -5.62 -8.79 -32.86
CA LEU A 712 -4.23 -8.90 -33.33
C LEU A 712 -3.94 -7.77 -34.34
N ILE A 713 -2.96 -6.91 -34.03
CA ILE A 713 -2.57 -5.75 -34.84
C ILE A 713 -1.20 -6.05 -35.47
N ASP A 714 -1.14 -6.22 -36.80
CA ASP A 714 0.11 -6.37 -37.54
C ASP A 714 0.46 -5.09 -38.31
N ALA A 715 1.53 -4.41 -37.88
CA ALA A 715 2.01 -3.18 -38.51
C ALA A 715 3.15 -3.42 -39.52
N LYS A 716 3.62 -4.66 -39.73
CA LYS A 716 4.72 -4.94 -40.67
C LYS A 716 4.48 -4.48 -42.12
N PRO A 717 3.25 -4.54 -42.68
CA PRO A 717 2.96 -4.04 -44.02
C PRO A 717 2.96 -2.50 -44.13
N VAL A 718 2.85 -1.80 -42.99
CA VAL A 718 2.83 -0.34 -42.91
C VAL A 718 4.23 0.26 -42.98
N CYS A 719 5.21 -0.47 -42.45
CA CYS A 719 6.54 0.06 -42.21
C CYS A 719 7.54 -0.32 -43.31
N ALA A 720 8.27 0.67 -43.84
CA ALA A 720 9.40 0.47 -44.75
C ALA A 720 10.62 1.30 -44.33
N LEU A 721 11.83 0.77 -44.51
CA LEU A 721 13.07 1.51 -44.28
C LEU A 721 13.58 2.11 -45.61
N ASP A 722 14.28 3.24 -45.52
CA ASP A 722 15.05 3.80 -46.63
C ASP A 722 16.54 3.65 -46.33
N ASP A 723 17.22 2.80 -47.10
CA ASP A 723 18.64 2.50 -46.89
C ASP A 723 19.55 3.73 -47.06
N ARG A 724 19.06 4.80 -47.71
CA ARG A 724 19.83 6.05 -47.91
C ARG A 724 19.68 7.05 -46.77
N ILE A 725 18.58 6.98 -46.02
CA ILE A 725 18.24 7.97 -44.97
C ILE A 725 17.65 7.23 -43.76
N LEU A 726 18.45 6.31 -43.20
CA LEU A 726 18.02 5.41 -42.13
C LEU A 726 17.83 6.15 -40.79
N TYR A 727 18.69 7.13 -40.50
CA TYR A 727 18.64 7.95 -39.29
C TYR A 727 19.15 9.36 -39.55
N LEU A 728 18.82 10.28 -38.64
CA LEU A 728 19.36 11.64 -38.56
C LEU A 728 19.86 11.87 -37.15
N ASP A 729 20.97 12.60 -36.97
CA ASP A 729 21.39 13.01 -35.62
C ASP A 729 20.33 13.90 -34.95
N GLY A 730 20.40 14.00 -33.61
CA GLY A 730 19.32 14.63 -32.84
C GLY A 730 19.06 16.09 -33.20
N PHE A 731 20.10 16.83 -33.59
CA PHE A 731 19.98 18.24 -33.91
C PHE A 731 19.40 18.46 -35.31
N ASP A 732 19.93 17.75 -36.31
CA ASP A 732 19.44 17.81 -37.70
C ASP A 732 18.00 17.29 -37.78
N ALA A 733 17.66 16.26 -37.00
CA ALA A 733 16.30 15.73 -36.89
C ALA A 733 15.30 16.80 -36.43
N GLY A 734 15.62 17.55 -35.37
CA GLY A 734 14.75 18.59 -34.83
C GLY A 734 14.47 19.71 -35.84
N ILE A 735 15.51 20.19 -36.53
CA ILE A 735 15.38 21.23 -37.56
C ILE A 735 14.58 20.73 -38.75
N ILE A 736 14.89 19.53 -39.25
CA ILE A 736 14.20 18.97 -40.42
C ILE A 736 12.73 18.72 -40.11
N MET A 737 12.39 18.24 -38.91
CA MET A 737 11.00 18.09 -38.48
C MET A 737 10.26 19.42 -38.51
N GLU A 738 10.82 20.49 -37.95
CA GLU A 738 10.19 21.82 -37.93
C GLU A 738 9.98 22.37 -39.35
N GLN A 739 11.04 22.42 -40.16
CA GLN A 739 11.01 23.09 -41.46
C GLN A 739 10.13 22.36 -42.48
N SER A 740 9.99 21.04 -42.34
CA SER A 740 9.28 20.20 -43.31
C SER A 740 7.77 20.15 -43.11
N GLN A 741 7.24 20.57 -41.95
CA GLN A 741 5.79 20.47 -41.68
C GLN A 741 4.93 21.30 -42.62
N SER A 742 5.40 22.49 -43.02
CA SER A 742 4.64 23.40 -43.89
C SER A 742 4.28 22.78 -45.25
N GLN A 743 5.08 21.82 -45.72
CA GLN A 743 4.91 21.13 -47.00
C GLN A 743 4.58 19.64 -46.81
N HIS A 744 4.28 19.20 -45.60
CA HIS A 744 4.01 17.79 -45.35
C HIS A 744 2.70 17.38 -46.02
N VAL A 745 2.79 16.46 -46.98
CA VAL A 745 1.63 15.83 -47.64
C VAL A 745 1.75 14.32 -47.44
N GLY A 746 1.16 13.82 -46.35
CA GLY A 746 1.20 12.40 -45.98
C GLY A 746 0.22 12.06 -44.84
N PRO A 747 0.00 10.77 -44.55
CA PRO A 747 -1.00 10.30 -43.60
C PRO A 747 -0.80 10.81 -42.17
N LEU A 748 0.45 11.05 -41.76
CA LEU A 748 0.83 11.49 -40.41
C LEU A 748 0.91 13.02 -40.25
N ARG A 749 0.49 13.80 -41.26
CA ARG A 749 0.44 15.25 -41.13
C ARG A 749 -0.43 15.64 -39.94
N SER A 750 0.04 16.58 -39.12
CA SER A 750 -0.72 17.08 -37.96
C SER A 750 -2.00 17.81 -38.39
N GLN A 751 -3.11 17.52 -37.72
CA GLN A 751 -4.35 18.28 -37.81
C GLN A 751 -4.28 19.62 -37.06
N SER A 752 -3.38 19.73 -36.07
CA SER A 752 -3.19 20.94 -35.24
C SER A 752 -2.40 22.05 -35.97
N GLY A 753 -1.94 21.80 -37.20
CA GLY A 753 -1.21 22.75 -38.02
C GLY A 753 0.31 22.56 -38.00
N PRO A 754 1.05 23.32 -38.83
CA PRO A 754 2.48 23.11 -39.08
C PRO A 754 3.39 23.54 -37.93
N ASN A 755 2.89 24.36 -36.99
CA ASN A 755 3.66 24.83 -35.83
C ASN A 755 3.58 23.89 -34.62
N HIS A 756 2.76 22.83 -34.72
CA HIS A 756 2.58 21.85 -33.66
C HIS A 756 3.70 20.79 -33.71
N PRO A 757 4.48 20.59 -32.64
CA PRO A 757 5.55 19.59 -32.64
C PRO A 757 5.02 18.17 -32.87
N VAL A 758 5.61 17.49 -33.85
CA VAL A 758 5.27 16.10 -34.19
C VAL A 758 6.52 15.29 -34.47
N LEU A 759 6.44 13.99 -34.21
CA LEU A 759 7.51 13.03 -34.49
C LEU A 759 7.31 12.36 -35.86
N ALA A 760 6.95 13.18 -36.85
CA ALA A 760 6.73 12.77 -38.22
C ALA A 760 7.20 13.86 -39.18
N LEU A 761 7.63 13.45 -40.37
CA LEU A 761 8.10 14.33 -41.44
C LEU A 761 7.65 13.78 -42.81
N PRO A 762 7.64 14.56 -43.89
CA PRO A 762 7.45 14.04 -45.24
C PRO A 762 8.58 13.09 -45.65
N TYR A 763 8.36 12.31 -46.71
CA TYR A 763 9.43 11.55 -47.35
C TYR A 763 10.58 12.48 -47.78
N LEU A 764 11.75 12.28 -47.19
CA LEU A 764 12.97 13.03 -47.55
C LEU A 764 13.51 12.59 -48.91
N ASN A 765 13.27 11.32 -49.28
CA ASN A 765 13.64 10.79 -50.57
C ASN A 765 12.58 11.13 -51.63
N LYS A 766 12.87 12.13 -52.46
CA LYS A 766 11.99 12.60 -53.55
C LYS A 766 11.57 11.50 -54.54
N THR A 767 12.32 10.40 -54.65
CA THR A 767 11.98 9.28 -55.54
C THR A 767 10.81 8.43 -55.06
N ARG A 768 10.42 8.53 -53.79
CA ARG A 768 9.25 7.83 -53.21
C ARG A 768 7.92 8.59 -53.33
N GLY A 769 7.94 9.80 -53.89
CA GLY A 769 6.73 10.63 -54.00
C GLY A 769 6.32 11.29 -52.68
N THR A 770 5.02 11.45 -52.45
CA THR A 770 4.46 12.06 -51.24
C THR A 770 4.07 11.01 -50.19
N GLY A 771 4.33 11.29 -48.92
CA GLY A 771 4.04 10.37 -47.82
C GLY A 771 4.60 10.87 -46.49
N SER A 772 4.62 9.98 -45.48
CA SER A 772 5.09 10.31 -44.13
C SER A 772 6.17 9.33 -43.67
N MET A 773 7.20 9.86 -43.02
CA MET A 773 8.12 9.09 -42.18
C MET A 773 7.78 9.34 -40.72
N LEU A 774 7.86 8.29 -39.91
CA LEU A 774 7.79 8.34 -38.46
C LEU A 774 9.22 8.38 -37.90
N ALA A 775 9.44 9.20 -36.87
CA ALA A 775 10.75 9.35 -36.25
C ALA A 775 10.79 8.70 -34.86
N TRP A 776 11.61 7.67 -34.72
CA TRP A 776 11.85 6.99 -33.44
C TRP A 776 13.16 7.48 -32.84
N VAL A 777 13.09 8.17 -31.71
CA VAL A 777 14.28 8.71 -31.05
C VAL A 777 15.11 7.60 -30.43
N CYS A 778 16.40 7.53 -30.74
CA CYS A 778 17.32 6.57 -30.16
C CYS A 778 18.17 7.26 -29.09
N TRP A 779 17.72 7.19 -27.83
CA TRP A 779 18.43 7.82 -26.71
C TRP A 779 19.84 7.26 -26.53
N ASP A 780 20.82 8.14 -26.38
CA ASP A 780 22.23 7.77 -26.27
C ASP A 780 22.46 6.84 -25.07
N GLU A 781 21.73 7.05 -23.98
CA GLU A 781 21.79 6.20 -22.78
C GLU A 781 21.32 4.75 -23.02
N PHE A 782 20.47 4.50 -24.02
CA PHE A 782 20.05 3.15 -24.39
C PHE A 782 20.97 2.57 -25.46
N VAL A 783 21.41 3.39 -26.40
CA VAL A 783 22.40 3.02 -27.43
C VAL A 783 23.69 2.52 -26.77
N ASN A 784 24.16 3.24 -25.76
CA ASN A 784 25.40 2.99 -25.03
C ASN A 784 25.24 2.09 -23.81
N LEU A 785 24.05 1.53 -23.60
CA LEU A 785 23.80 0.65 -22.47
C LEU A 785 24.55 -0.68 -22.64
N GLU A 786 25.44 -1.00 -21.70
CA GLU A 786 26.18 -2.27 -21.71
C GLU A 786 25.27 -3.47 -21.42
N SER A 787 24.35 -3.31 -20.46
CA SER A 787 23.52 -4.39 -19.96
C SER A 787 22.11 -3.91 -19.60
N PRO A 788 21.05 -4.58 -20.09
CA PRO A 788 19.67 -4.20 -19.77
C PRO A 788 19.22 -4.65 -18.38
N TYR A 789 20.02 -5.44 -17.66
CA TYR A 789 19.62 -6.07 -16.40
C TYR A 789 19.83 -5.24 -15.14
N SER A 790 20.65 -4.18 -15.23
CA SER A 790 20.87 -3.21 -14.14
C SER A 790 19.85 -2.06 -14.17
N VAL A 791 19.10 -1.93 -15.26
CA VAL A 791 18.17 -0.82 -15.48
C VAL A 791 16.85 -1.08 -14.78
N ARG A 792 16.41 -0.12 -13.96
CA ARG A 792 15.07 -0.10 -13.39
C ARG A 792 14.06 0.48 -14.38
N TRP A 793 13.65 -0.34 -15.35
CA TRP A 793 12.78 0.08 -16.47
C TRP A 793 11.49 0.79 -16.06
N MET A 794 10.91 0.42 -14.91
CA MET A 794 9.71 1.03 -14.34
C MET A 794 9.92 2.46 -13.79
N GLU A 795 11.13 2.78 -13.37
CA GLU A 795 11.51 4.15 -12.96
C GLU A 795 11.91 4.96 -14.20
N LYS A 796 12.70 4.34 -15.09
CA LYS A 796 13.20 4.90 -16.34
C LYS A 796 12.09 5.49 -17.24
N CYS A 797 10.92 4.85 -17.29
CA CYS A 797 9.81 5.31 -18.13
C CYS A 797 9.17 6.65 -17.72
N ASN A 798 9.49 7.15 -16.51
CA ASN A 798 8.96 8.40 -15.97
C ASN A 798 9.98 9.56 -16.01
N GLU A 799 11.21 9.30 -16.47
CA GLU A 799 12.18 10.36 -16.77
C GLU A 799 11.60 11.28 -17.85
N ALA A 800 11.75 12.60 -17.65
CA ALA A 800 11.00 13.61 -18.41
C ALA A 800 11.22 13.50 -19.92
N HIS A 801 12.46 13.32 -20.38
CA HIS A 801 12.79 13.25 -21.81
C HIS A 801 12.27 11.95 -22.46
N ILE A 802 12.36 10.81 -21.76
CA ILE A 802 11.81 9.53 -22.22
C ILE A 802 10.28 9.57 -22.27
N ALA A 803 9.64 10.14 -21.24
CA ALA A 803 8.19 10.28 -21.18
C ALA A 803 7.66 11.20 -22.30
N ALA A 804 8.36 12.31 -22.57
CA ALA A 804 7.99 13.27 -23.61
C ALA A 804 7.89 12.61 -24.99
N LEU A 805 8.87 11.79 -25.40
CA LEU A 805 8.83 11.04 -26.66
C LEU A 805 7.55 10.21 -26.80
N ARG A 806 7.24 9.42 -25.78
CA ARG A 806 6.06 8.55 -25.80
C ARG A 806 4.77 9.36 -25.92
N ILE A 807 4.66 10.45 -25.17
CA ILE A 807 3.47 11.31 -25.16
C ILE A 807 3.32 12.00 -26.53
N MET A 808 4.40 12.59 -27.07
CA MET A 808 4.40 13.18 -28.42
C MET A 808 4.13 12.16 -29.51
N MET A 809 4.61 10.93 -29.39
CA MET A 809 4.36 9.88 -30.38
C MET A 809 2.88 9.49 -30.41
N ARG A 810 2.27 9.34 -29.23
CA ARG A 810 0.82 9.10 -29.13
C ARG A 810 0.02 10.27 -29.68
N ASP A 811 0.45 11.49 -29.39
CA ASP A 811 -0.18 12.70 -29.95
C ASP A 811 -0.05 12.75 -31.48
N THR A 812 1.15 12.54 -32.02
CA THR A 812 1.46 12.46 -33.46
C THR A 812 0.54 11.46 -34.18
N LEU A 813 0.35 10.27 -33.62
CA LEU A 813 -0.51 9.24 -34.21
C LEU A 813 -2.00 9.58 -34.09
N SER A 814 -2.43 10.19 -32.98
CA SER A 814 -3.84 10.54 -32.76
C SER A 814 -4.28 11.77 -33.58
N GLN A 815 -3.39 12.77 -33.71
CA GLN A 815 -3.62 14.02 -34.45
C GLN A 815 -3.24 13.92 -35.93
N ALA A 816 -2.83 12.75 -36.40
CA ALA A 816 -2.59 12.49 -37.83
C ALA A 816 -3.87 12.71 -38.65
N VAL A 817 -3.77 13.30 -39.84
CA VAL A 817 -4.91 13.49 -40.75
C VAL A 817 -5.64 12.18 -41.06
N ALA A 818 -4.91 11.08 -41.22
CA ALA A 818 -5.51 9.75 -41.45
C ALA A 818 -6.34 9.24 -40.25
N SER A 819 -6.04 9.71 -39.04
CA SER A 819 -6.75 9.35 -37.80
C SER A 819 -8.05 10.15 -37.59
N ARG A 820 -8.28 11.23 -38.35
CA ARG A 820 -9.43 12.14 -38.21
C ARG A 820 -10.78 11.42 -38.21
N GLN A 821 -10.95 10.48 -39.14
CA GLN A 821 -12.22 9.76 -39.30
C GLN A 821 -12.57 8.84 -38.11
N TYR A 822 -11.58 8.49 -37.29
CA TYR A 822 -11.74 7.60 -36.15
C TYR A 822 -11.81 8.33 -34.80
N SER A 823 -11.47 9.62 -34.78
CA SER A 823 -11.54 10.48 -33.58
C SER A 823 -10.80 9.88 -32.37
N PHE A 824 -9.64 9.27 -32.60
CA PHE A 824 -8.82 8.71 -31.53
C PHE A 824 -8.22 9.82 -30.67
N GLN A 825 -8.20 9.60 -29.36
CA GLN A 825 -7.47 10.47 -28.42
C GLN A 825 -6.08 9.89 -28.12
N ALA A 826 -5.09 10.75 -27.88
CA ALA A 826 -3.72 10.30 -27.54
C ALA A 826 -3.67 9.30 -26.36
N GLN A 827 -4.59 9.44 -25.39
CA GLN A 827 -4.66 8.57 -24.21
C GLN A 827 -5.34 7.22 -24.47
N ALA A 828 -6.00 7.04 -25.62
CA ALA A 828 -6.73 5.82 -25.94
C ALA A 828 -5.80 4.58 -25.97
N PRO A 829 -6.21 3.44 -25.40
CA PRO A 829 -5.44 2.19 -25.44
C PRO A 829 -5.04 1.76 -26.85
N GLU A 830 -5.92 1.98 -27.82
CA GLU A 830 -5.74 1.66 -29.25
C GLU A 830 -4.53 2.39 -29.84
N ILE A 831 -4.32 3.65 -29.46
CA ILE A 831 -3.15 4.44 -29.89
C ILE A 831 -1.87 3.92 -29.25
N GLY A 832 -1.94 3.48 -28.00
CA GLY A 832 -0.81 2.81 -27.34
C GLY A 832 -0.42 1.51 -28.06
N GLN A 833 -1.41 0.70 -28.43
CA GLN A 833 -1.20 -0.53 -29.19
C GLN A 833 -0.62 -0.24 -30.58
N LEU A 834 -1.19 0.71 -31.32
CA LEU A 834 -0.66 1.15 -32.62
C LEU A 834 0.80 1.58 -32.53
N MET A 835 1.14 2.43 -31.56
CA MET A 835 2.50 2.90 -31.32
C MET A 835 3.46 1.71 -31.08
N SER A 836 3.07 0.78 -30.21
CA SER A 836 3.90 -0.39 -29.91
C SER A 836 4.06 -1.33 -31.11
N SER A 837 3.00 -1.55 -31.89
CA SER A 837 3.05 -2.38 -33.10
C SER A 837 3.93 -1.76 -34.18
N LEU A 838 3.84 -0.44 -34.38
CA LEU A 838 4.71 0.30 -35.30
C LEU A 838 6.18 0.22 -34.87
N LEU A 839 6.47 0.35 -33.57
CA LEU A 839 7.84 0.22 -33.04
C LEU A 839 8.39 -1.21 -33.26
N MET A 840 7.63 -2.24 -32.91
CA MET A 840 8.04 -3.64 -33.12
C MET A 840 8.20 -3.97 -34.61
N ALA A 841 7.35 -3.41 -35.49
CA ALA A 841 7.49 -3.53 -36.93
C ALA A 841 8.77 -2.83 -37.44
N ALA A 842 9.08 -1.63 -36.93
CA ALA A 842 10.31 -0.92 -37.24
C ALA A 842 11.55 -1.75 -36.87
N MET A 843 11.55 -2.31 -35.66
CA MET A 843 12.61 -3.21 -35.18
C MET A 843 12.72 -4.47 -36.05
N ALA A 844 11.59 -5.08 -36.45
CA ALA A 844 11.61 -6.24 -37.34
C ALA A 844 12.20 -5.93 -38.72
N LYS A 845 11.90 -4.75 -39.29
CA LYS A 845 12.51 -4.29 -40.55
C LYS A 845 14.01 -4.06 -40.39
N LEU A 846 14.42 -3.44 -39.29
CA LEU A 846 15.82 -3.19 -38.98
C LEU A 846 16.60 -4.50 -38.80
N ALA A 847 16.02 -5.48 -38.09
CA ALA A 847 16.60 -6.83 -37.96
C ALA A 847 16.73 -7.54 -39.31
N SER A 848 15.77 -7.36 -40.23
CA SER A 848 15.80 -7.97 -41.57
C SER A 848 16.92 -7.46 -42.48
N MET A 849 17.54 -6.31 -42.16
CA MET A 849 18.72 -5.82 -42.87
C MET A 849 19.97 -6.66 -42.59
N ARG A 850 19.93 -7.56 -41.59
CA ARG A 850 21.02 -8.48 -41.27
C ARG A 850 20.67 -9.93 -41.62
N THR A 851 21.65 -10.64 -42.17
CA THR A 851 21.55 -12.09 -42.41
C THR A 851 21.78 -12.92 -41.14
N THR A 852 22.49 -12.37 -40.15
CA THR A 852 22.82 -13.03 -38.87
C THR A 852 22.75 -12.04 -37.70
N ALA A 853 22.43 -12.55 -36.49
CA ALA A 853 22.43 -11.77 -35.27
C ALA A 853 23.87 -11.36 -34.86
N PRO A 854 24.07 -10.18 -34.27
CA PRO A 854 25.38 -9.75 -33.75
C PRO A 854 25.88 -10.66 -32.62
N VAL A 855 27.19 -10.68 -32.43
CA VAL A 855 27.83 -11.29 -31.26
C VAL A 855 27.50 -10.44 -30.02
N VAL A 856 27.54 -11.05 -28.83
CA VAL A 856 27.41 -10.33 -27.56
C VAL A 856 28.59 -9.37 -27.40
N LEU A 857 28.30 -8.09 -27.18
CA LEU A 857 29.28 -7.01 -27.09
C LEU A 857 28.86 -6.04 -25.98
N ASP A 858 29.82 -5.49 -25.23
CA ASP A 858 29.52 -4.48 -24.21
C ASP A 858 29.11 -3.16 -24.88
N THR A 859 29.86 -2.72 -25.89
CA THR A 859 29.56 -1.52 -26.69
C THR A 859 29.10 -1.88 -28.10
N ALA A 860 27.98 -1.32 -28.55
CA ALA A 860 27.51 -1.48 -29.93
C ALA A 860 28.35 -0.61 -30.88
N GLU A 861 29.02 -1.21 -31.85
CA GLU A 861 29.81 -0.47 -32.84
C GLU A 861 29.04 -0.22 -34.14
N ASP A 862 28.24 -1.20 -34.58
CA ASP A 862 27.51 -1.12 -35.85
C ASP A 862 26.18 -0.36 -35.73
N THR A 863 25.83 0.39 -36.78
CA THR A 863 24.64 1.24 -36.85
C THR A 863 23.34 0.49 -36.56
N VAL A 864 23.19 -0.72 -37.08
CA VAL A 864 21.94 -1.50 -36.92
C VAL A 864 21.76 -1.93 -35.46
N THR A 865 22.83 -2.40 -34.82
CA THR A 865 22.81 -2.77 -33.40
C THR A 865 22.60 -1.56 -32.50
N LYS A 866 23.23 -0.41 -32.79
CA LYS A 866 23.01 0.85 -32.06
C LYS A 866 21.55 1.30 -32.12
N LEU A 867 20.97 1.33 -33.32
CA LEU A 867 19.54 1.64 -33.51
C LEU A 867 18.65 0.63 -32.78
N MET A 868 18.96 -0.66 -32.88
CA MET A 868 18.19 -1.71 -32.21
C MET A 868 18.20 -1.52 -30.69
N ARG A 869 19.35 -1.20 -30.07
CA ARG A 869 19.43 -0.89 -28.62
C ARG A 869 18.58 0.32 -28.23
N GLY A 870 18.66 1.41 -28.99
CA GLY A 870 17.83 2.61 -28.78
C GLY A 870 16.33 2.31 -28.85
N LEU A 871 15.89 1.57 -29.88
CA LEU A 871 14.49 1.16 -30.03
C LEU A 871 14.04 0.18 -28.95
N PHE A 872 14.92 -0.73 -28.51
CA PHE A 872 14.60 -1.67 -27.44
C PHE A 872 14.37 -0.96 -26.10
N GLY A 873 15.18 0.07 -25.79
CA GLY A 873 14.98 0.89 -24.61
C GLY A 873 13.64 1.64 -24.63
N ASN A 874 13.23 2.15 -25.79
CA ASN A 874 11.88 2.69 -25.99
C ASN A 874 10.79 1.64 -25.80
N LEU A 875 10.98 0.43 -26.34
CA LEU A 875 10.02 -0.66 -26.20
C LEU A 875 9.81 -1.03 -24.72
N MET A 876 10.88 -1.13 -23.93
CA MET A 876 10.81 -1.45 -22.50
C MET A 876 10.19 -0.33 -21.67
N THR A 877 10.52 0.92 -21.96
CA THR A 877 9.93 2.07 -21.27
C THR A 877 8.46 2.29 -21.65
N ILE A 878 8.05 1.97 -22.88
CA ILE A 878 6.64 1.91 -23.28
C ILE A 878 5.92 0.78 -22.52
N ALA A 879 6.50 -0.42 -22.48
CA ALA A 879 5.92 -1.56 -21.77
C ALA A 879 5.69 -1.25 -20.28
N GLY A 880 6.64 -0.58 -19.62
CA GLY A 880 6.54 -0.16 -18.22
C GLY A 880 5.68 1.08 -17.94
N SER A 881 5.26 1.81 -18.98
CA SER A 881 4.56 3.09 -18.83
C SER A 881 3.09 2.94 -18.40
N GLY A 882 2.56 4.02 -17.80
CA GLY A 882 1.19 4.09 -17.29
C GLY A 882 1.06 3.72 -15.81
N VAL A 883 -0.08 4.07 -15.20
CA VAL A 883 -0.39 3.69 -13.80
C VAL A 883 -0.32 2.17 -13.64
N ARG A 884 -0.78 1.43 -14.66
CA ARG A 884 -0.50 0.02 -14.86
C ARG A 884 0.37 -0.15 -16.11
N PRO A 885 1.45 -0.96 -16.07
CA PRO A 885 2.27 -1.26 -17.25
C PRO A 885 1.43 -1.77 -18.41
N MET A 886 1.75 -1.33 -19.63
CA MET A 886 1.13 -1.84 -20.86
C MET A 886 1.46 -3.31 -21.11
N SER A 887 2.64 -3.76 -20.69
CA SER A 887 3.06 -5.16 -20.75
C SER A 887 4.05 -5.46 -19.65
N MET A 888 4.01 -6.68 -19.11
CA MET A 888 4.98 -7.15 -18.10
C MET A 888 6.24 -7.73 -18.73
N VAL A 889 6.41 -7.64 -20.05
CA VAL A 889 7.57 -8.20 -20.78
C VAL A 889 8.92 -7.68 -20.29
N TRP A 890 8.96 -6.47 -19.72
CA TRP A 890 10.15 -5.90 -19.07
C TRP A 890 10.68 -6.77 -17.92
N GLN A 891 9.85 -7.65 -17.32
CA GLN A 891 10.28 -8.57 -16.27
C GLN A 891 11.35 -9.57 -16.72
N LEU A 892 11.43 -9.86 -18.03
CA LEU A 892 12.49 -10.70 -18.62
C LEU A 892 13.90 -10.09 -18.45
N PHE A 893 13.98 -8.80 -18.12
CA PHE A 893 15.23 -8.06 -17.96
C PHE A 893 15.59 -7.82 -16.49
N GLY A 894 14.96 -8.48 -15.52
CA GLY A 894 15.38 -8.40 -14.12
C GLY A 894 16.32 -9.54 -13.69
N LEU A 895 17.17 -9.29 -12.69
CA LEU A 895 18.06 -10.30 -12.11
C LEU A 895 17.32 -11.28 -11.19
N THR A 896 16.31 -10.80 -10.46
CA THR A 896 15.53 -11.56 -9.46
C THR A 896 14.03 -11.29 -9.58
N THR A 897 13.49 -11.31 -10.80
CA THR A 897 12.09 -10.96 -11.05
C THR A 897 11.12 -12.08 -10.69
N GLN A 898 9.97 -11.70 -10.16
CA GLN A 898 8.78 -12.56 -10.14
C GLN A 898 7.99 -12.31 -11.43
N TYR A 899 7.74 -13.36 -12.20
CA TYR A 899 7.10 -13.22 -13.52
C TYR A 899 5.58 -13.28 -13.42
N ASP A 900 4.87 -12.33 -13.99
CA ASP A 900 3.43 -12.45 -14.21
C ASP A 900 3.18 -13.15 -15.56
N ILE A 901 2.24 -14.11 -15.56
CA ILE A 901 1.92 -14.87 -16.78
C ILE A 901 0.93 -14.06 -17.62
N PRO A 902 1.24 -13.79 -18.90
CA PRO A 902 0.31 -13.14 -19.82
C PRO A 902 -1.03 -13.88 -19.91
N VAL A 903 -2.13 -13.12 -20.00
CA VAL A 903 -3.50 -13.69 -19.96
C VAL A 903 -4.21 -13.64 -21.30
N SER A 904 -3.73 -12.84 -22.25
CA SER A 904 -4.32 -12.66 -23.58
C SER A 904 -3.30 -12.86 -24.69
N ASP A 905 -3.78 -13.22 -25.90
CA ASP A 905 -2.92 -13.37 -27.08
C ASP A 905 -2.21 -12.07 -27.44
N ALA A 906 -2.87 -10.92 -27.26
CA ALA A 906 -2.27 -9.60 -27.46
C ALA A 906 -1.10 -9.32 -26.51
N ASP A 907 -1.17 -9.80 -25.26
CA ASP A 907 -0.05 -9.71 -24.32
C ASP A 907 1.12 -10.60 -24.77
N TRP A 908 0.82 -11.80 -25.27
CA TRP A 908 1.84 -12.74 -25.77
C TRP A 908 2.61 -12.22 -26.99
N VAL A 909 1.98 -11.40 -27.83
CA VAL A 909 2.65 -10.74 -28.99
C VAL A 909 3.87 -9.91 -28.54
N TRP A 910 3.82 -9.27 -27.36
CA TRP A 910 4.98 -8.55 -26.82
C TRP A 910 6.16 -9.49 -26.55
N TYR A 911 5.90 -10.62 -25.91
CA TYR A 911 6.93 -11.60 -25.58
C TYR A 911 7.48 -12.25 -26.84
N GLU A 912 6.62 -12.57 -27.81
CA GLU A 912 7.03 -13.11 -29.11
C GLU A 912 8.02 -12.18 -29.83
N ASN A 913 7.66 -10.90 -29.99
CA ASN A 913 8.52 -9.93 -30.66
C ASN A 913 9.80 -9.66 -29.87
N VAL A 914 9.72 -9.52 -28.54
CA VAL A 914 10.90 -9.30 -27.69
C VAL A 914 11.87 -10.47 -27.80
N VAL A 915 11.40 -11.71 -27.71
CA VAL A 915 12.27 -12.90 -27.84
C VAL A 915 12.87 -13.01 -29.24
N ALA A 916 12.10 -12.70 -30.29
CA ALA A 916 12.59 -12.74 -31.66
C ALA A 916 13.63 -11.65 -31.98
N LEU A 917 13.47 -10.45 -31.41
CA LEU A 917 14.28 -9.27 -31.74
C LEU A 917 15.46 -9.07 -30.79
N TYR A 918 15.40 -9.59 -29.57
CA TYR A 918 16.44 -9.39 -28.55
C TYR A 918 17.86 -9.77 -29.03
N PRO A 919 18.08 -10.86 -29.79
CA PRO A 919 19.42 -11.17 -30.30
C PRO A 919 20.07 -10.07 -31.13
N TYR A 920 19.28 -9.20 -31.77
CA TYR A 920 19.78 -8.10 -32.60
C TYR A 920 20.28 -6.89 -31.81
N THR A 921 20.16 -6.91 -30.47
CA THR A 921 20.71 -5.86 -29.58
C THR A 921 22.20 -6.05 -29.27
N GLY A 922 22.73 -7.26 -29.48
CA GLY A 922 24.09 -7.62 -29.04
C GLY A 922 24.25 -7.68 -27.51
N TRP A 923 23.16 -7.65 -26.73
CA TRP A 923 23.21 -7.79 -25.27
C TRP A 923 23.33 -9.26 -24.82
N PRO A 924 23.68 -9.51 -23.55
CA PRO A 924 23.88 -10.88 -23.05
C PRO A 924 22.62 -11.76 -23.18
N LEU A 925 22.73 -12.85 -23.94
CA LEU A 925 21.64 -13.82 -24.20
C LEU A 925 21.40 -14.82 -23.06
N LYS A 926 22.46 -15.21 -22.34
CA LYS A 926 22.37 -16.28 -21.33
C LYS A 926 21.35 -15.97 -20.24
N GLN A 927 21.41 -14.77 -19.66
CA GLN A 927 20.49 -14.35 -18.61
C GLN A 927 19.05 -14.23 -19.14
N PHE A 928 18.88 -13.75 -20.38
CA PHE A 928 17.57 -13.64 -21.03
C PHE A 928 16.93 -15.02 -21.22
N HIS A 929 17.69 -16.00 -21.73
CA HIS A 929 17.21 -17.37 -21.89
C HIS A 929 16.87 -18.03 -20.55
N ILE A 930 17.66 -17.80 -19.49
CA ILE A 930 17.33 -18.26 -18.14
C ILE A 930 16.00 -17.66 -17.66
N ASN A 931 15.79 -16.36 -17.90
CA ASN A 931 14.58 -15.66 -17.51
C ASN A 931 13.35 -16.13 -18.31
N LEU A 932 13.51 -16.38 -19.62
CA LEU A 932 12.48 -16.96 -20.48
C LEU A 932 12.12 -18.40 -20.05
N ALA A 933 13.12 -19.22 -19.72
CA ALA A 933 12.89 -20.57 -19.20
C ALA A 933 12.14 -20.54 -17.86
N LYS A 934 12.48 -19.63 -16.94
CA LYS A 934 11.75 -19.44 -15.67
C LYS A 934 10.30 -18.98 -15.86
N LEU A 935 10.03 -18.13 -16.86
CA LEU A 935 8.66 -17.77 -17.23
C LEU A 935 7.88 -19.02 -17.66
N LEU A 936 8.46 -19.83 -18.55
CA LEU A 936 7.86 -21.10 -18.98
C LEU A 936 7.70 -22.10 -17.83
N ASP A 937 8.66 -22.19 -16.91
CA ASP A 937 8.53 -23.00 -15.69
C ASP A 937 7.25 -22.61 -14.94
N LYS A 938 7.02 -21.31 -14.73
CA LYS A 938 5.81 -20.81 -14.06
C LYS A 938 4.54 -21.15 -14.84
N VAL A 939 4.55 -21.06 -16.17
CA VAL A 939 3.41 -21.42 -17.04
C VAL A 939 3.07 -22.92 -16.90
N ILE A 940 4.07 -23.81 -16.98
CA ILE A 940 3.89 -25.26 -16.85
C ILE A 940 3.34 -25.61 -15.45
N LEU A 941 3.88 -25.00 -14.39
CA LEU A 941 3.42 -25.23 -13.02
C LEU A 941 1.98 -24.74 -12.77
N ARG A 942 1.56 -23.66 -13.45
CA ARG A 942 0.19 -23.14 -13.37
C ARG A 942 -0.83 -24.17 -13.89
N VAL A 943 -0.48 -24.95 -14.91
CA VAL A 943 -1.36 -26.00 -15.44
C VAL A 943 -1.67 -27.03 -14.36
N ILE A 944 -0.68 -27.46 -13.58
CA ILE A 944 -0.87 -28.46 -12.53
C ILE A 944 -1.66 -27.87 -11.36
N THR A 945 -1.22 -26.73 -10.85
CA THR A 945 -1.84 -26.11 -9.67
C THR A 945 -3.30 -25.71 -9.91
N LYS A 946 -3.69 -25.33 -11.14
CA LYS A 946 -5.08 -25.02 -11.50
C LYS A 946 -5.97 -26.27 -11.57
N ASN A 947 -5.41 -27.43 -11.90
CA ASN A 947 -6.17 -28.66 -12.07
C ASN A 947 -6.13 -29.59 -10.84
N GLU A 948 -5.37 -29.23 -9.81
CA GLU A 948 -5.30 -29.96 -8.56
C GLU A 948 -6.53 -29.75 -7.66
N ASN A 949 -6.99 -30.84 -7.01
CA ASN A 949 -8.07 -30.79 -6.04
C ASN A 949 -7.55 -30.26 -4.69
N THR A 950 -7.55 -28.94 -4.54
CA THR A 950 -7.01 -28.22 -3.36
C THR A 950 -7.64 -28.63 -2.02
N ILE A 951 -8.86 -29.17 -2.03
CA ILE A 951 -9.56 -29.65 -0.82
C ILE A 951 -8.90 -30.93 -0.29
N GLN A 952 -8.58 -31.88 -1.16
CA GLN A 952 -7.87 -33.11 -0.76
C GLN A 952 -6.40 -32.87 -0.45
N ILE A 953 -5.74 -31.88 -1.06
CA ILE A 953 -4.33 -31.57 -0.78
C ILE A 953 -4.16 -30.98 0.62
N LYS A 954 -5.08 -30.11 1.07
CA LYS A 954 -5.05 -29.61 2.46
C LYS A 954 -5.36 -30.72 3.47
N ALA A 955 -6.26 -31.64 3.12
CA ALA A 955 -6.54 -32.83 3.94
C ALA A 955 -5.35 -33.82 3.96
N SER A 956 -4.68 -34.02 2.83
CA SER A 956 -3.46 -34.83 2.68
C SER A 956 -2.32 -34.21 3.47
N LEU A 957 -2.06 -32.91 3.38
CA LEU A 957 -1.00 -32.25 4.15
C LEU A 957 -1.24 -32.35 5.66
N ALA A 958 -2.49 -32.22 6.10
CA ALA A 958 -2.85 -32.45 7.50
C ALA A 958 -2.66 -33.92 7.89
N HIS A 959 -3.04 -34.86 7.02
CA HIS A 959 -2.85 -36.29 7.24
C HIS A 959 -1.37 -36.70 7.22
N ASP A 960 -0.58 -36.17 6.30
CA ASP A 960 0.86 -36.39 6.14
C ASP A 960 1.62 -35.78 7.30
N MET A 961 1.19 -34.60 7.80
CA MET A 961 1.74 -33.99 9.01
C MET A 961 1.38 -34.82 10.25
N LEU A 962 0.14 -35.31 10.36
CA LEU A 962 -0.29 -36.21 11.45
C LEU A 962 0.48 -37.54 11.41
N HIS A 963 0.64 -38.12 10.22
CA HIS A 963 1.42 -39.33 9.98
C HIS A 963 2.89 -39.11 10.32
N TYR A 964 3.46 -37.97 9.90
CA TYR A 964 4.81 -37.56 10.24
C TYR A 964 4.99 -37.42 11.76
N CYS A 965 4.07 -36.75 12.45
CA CYS A 965 4.10 -36.64 13.91
C CYS A 965 4.02 -38.02 14.57
N LYS A 966 3.16 -38.92 14.08
CA LYS A 966 3.03 -40.30 14.58
C LYS A 966 4.33 -41.08 14.43
N LEU A 967 4.89 -41.17 13.23
CA LEU A 967 6.17 -41.85 12.97
C LEU A 967 7.32 -41.25 13.78
N ARG A 968 7.33 -39.92 13.92
CA ARG A 968 8.35 -39.21 14.70
C ARG A 968 8.25 -39.54 16.18
N ASN A 969 7.05 -39.65 16.74
CA ASN A 969 6.84 -39.99 18.15
C ASN A 969 7.25 -41.43 18.45
N ILE A 970 6.95 -42.39 17.55
CA ILE A 970 7.43 -43.78 17.66
C ILE A 970 8.97 -43.82 17.74
N GLN A 971 9.66 -43.08 16.87
CA GLN A 971 11.12 -43.01 16.94
C GLN A 971 11.63 -42.40 18.25
N LEU A 972 10.94 -41.38 18.78
CA LEU A 972 11.31 -40.73 20.04
C LEU A 972 11.13 -41.64 21.25
N GLU A 973 10.12 -42.51 21.22
CA GLU A 973 9.90 -43.54 22.24
C GLU A 973 11.07 -44.51 22.32
N TYR A 974 11.52 -45.07 21.18
CA TYR A 974 12.71 -45.92 21.16
C TYR A 974 13.98 -45.16 21.57
N CYS A 975 14.14 -43.90 21.14
CA CYS A 975 15.26 -43.07 21.59
C CYS A 975 15.23 -42.85 23.11
N ARG A 976 14.05 -42.67 23.72
CA ARG A 976 13.88 -42.53 25.17
C ARG A 976 14.33 -43.80 25.88
N THR A 977 13.87 -44.97 25.42
CA THR A 977 14.24 -46.27 26.01
C THR A 977 15.73 -46.55 25.89
N ILE A 978 16.33 -46.32 24.72
CA ILE A 978 17.77 -46.44 24.51
C ILE A 978 18.54 -45.55 25.47
N ILE A 979 18.16 -44.27 25.55
CA ILE A 979 18.85 -43.30 26.39
C ILE A 979 18.70 -43.63 27.87
N THR A 980 17.50 -44.00 28.35
CA THR A 980 17.30 -44.34 29.76
C THR A 980 18.03 -45.63 30.16
N ALA A 981 18.05 -46.65 29.30
CA ALA A 981 18.85 -47.84 29.54
C ALA A 981 20.35 -47.48 29.62
N PHE A 982 20.82 -46.62 28.72
CA PHE A 982 22.20 -46.14 28.71
C PHE A 982 22.53 -45.29 29.95
N GLU A 983 21.63 -44.40 30.39
CA GLU A 983 21.80 -43.62 31.63
C GLU A 983 21.98 -44.53 32.85
N ARG A 984 21.16 -45.59 32.97
CA ARG A 984 21.25 -46.58 34.06
C ARG A 984 22.53 -47.41 33.98
N MET A 985 23.01 -47.75 32.77
CA MET A 985 24.32 -48.37 32.57
C MET A 985 25.47 -47.45 33.04
N LEU A 986 25.32 -46.13 32.89
CA LEU A 986 26.34 -45.16 33.30
C LEU A 986 26.38 -44.90 34.81
N THR A 987 25.29 -45.18 35.53
CA THR A 987 25.20 -44.92 36.98
C THR A 987 25.63 -46.10 37.85
N ASN A 988 25.58 -47.34 37.33
CA ASN A 988 25.91 -48.54 38.08
C ASN A 988 27.24 -49.16 37.61
N SER A 989 28.26 -49.20 38.47
CA SER A 989 29.62 -49.65 38.14
C SER A 989 29.78 -51.15 37.86
N ASP A 990 28.78 -51.98 38.19
CA ASP A 990 28.86 -53.45 38.15
C ASP A 990 28.03 -54.08 37.01
N MET A 991 27.64 -53.30 36.00
CA MET A 991 26.77 -53.76 34.90
C MET A 991 27.54 -54.25 33.68
N ASP A 992 27.16 -55.41 33.12
CA ASP A 992 27.72 -55.95 31.88
C ASP A 992 27.21 -55.17 30.66
N VAL A 993 28.02 -54.19 30.24
CA VAL A 993 27.72 -53.28 29.12
C VAL A 993 27.48 -54.03 27.80
N ALA A 994 28.22 -55.10 27.54
CA ALA A 994 28.09 -55.87 26.30
C ALA A 994 26.77 -56.65 26.28
N ALA A 995 26.42 -57.30 27.39
CA ALA A 995 25.16 -58.03 27.51
C ALA A 995 23.93 -57.11 27.42
N ILE A 996 23.97 -55.93 28.05
CA ILE A 996 22.85 -54.98 28.01
C ILE A 996 22.68 -54.36 26.62
N ALA A 997 23.78 -53.97 25.98
CA ALA A 997 23.74 -53.45 24.61
C ALA A 997 23.24 -54.51 23.62
N GLY A 998 23.62 -55.79 23.80
CA GLY A 998 23.10 -56.92 23.03
C GLY A 998 21.59 -57.07 23.19
N ARG A 999 21.09 -57.10 24.44
CA ARG A 999 19.64 -57.20 24.72
C ARG A 999 18.85 -56.00 24.17
N LEU A 1000 19.39 -54.78 24.23
CA LEU A 1000 18.77 -53.60 23.60
C LEU A 1000 18.64 -53.76 22.08
N LEU A 1001 19.68 -54.24 21.40
CA LEU A 1001 19.65 -54.45 19.95
C LEU A 1001 18.66 -55.53 19.51
N GLU A 1002 18.51 -56.58 20.31
CA GLU A 1002 17.58 -57.68 20.02
C GLU A 1002 16.12 -57.26 20.15
N ASN A 1003 15.83 -56.30 21.04
CA ASN A 1003 14.45 -55.92 21.37
C ASN A 1003 14.01 -54.57 20.77
N ILE A 1004 14.90 -53.82 20.10
CA ILE A 1004 14.57 -52.53 19.48
C ILE A 1004 14.70 -52.63 17.96
N PRO A 1005 13.78 -52.05 17.17
CA PRO A 1005 13.83 -52.14 15.71
C PRO A 1005 15.13 -51.59 15.12
N SER A 1006 15.82 -52.41 14.32
CA SER A 1006 17.06 -52.02 13.64
C SER A 1006 16.88 -50.94 12.57
N LYS A 1007 15.65 -50.79 12.04
CA LYS A 1007 15.23 -49.72 11.12
C LYS A 1007 13.80 -49.30 11.47
N LEU A 1008 13.53 -48.01 11.31
CA LEU A 1008 12.19 -47.44 11.42
C LEU A 1008 11.79 -46.84 10.07
N GLU A 1009 10.48 -46.79 9.80
CA GLU A 1009 9.93 -46.19 8.57
C GLU A 1009 10.43 -44.75 8.35
N LYS A 1010 10.60 -44.01 9.45
CA LYS A 1010 11.31 -42.74 9.46
C LYS A 1010 12.33 -42.71 10.60
N GLN A 1011 13.61 -42.62 10.26
CA GLN A 1011 14.71 -42.57 11.23
C GLN A 1011 15.58 -41.33 11.01
N THR A 1012 15.96 -40.65 12.09
CA THR A 1012 16.98 -39.60 12.03
C THR A 1012 18.38 -40.19 12.08
N SER A 1013 19.36 -39.47 11.53
CA SER A 1013 20.78 -39.80 11.65
C SER A 1013 21.23 -40.12 13.08
N GLY A 1014 20.67 -39.44 14.09
CA GLY A 1014 20.92 -39.74 15.51
C GLY A 1014 20.52 -41.16 15.94
N TYR A 1015 19.36 -41.66 15.49
CA TYR A 1015 18.89 -43.02 15.81
C TYR A 1015 19.76 -44.06 15.13
N THR A 1016 20.09 -43.86 13.85
CA THR A 1016 21.00 -44.74 13.11
C THR A 1016 22.38 -44.82 13.76
N ARG A 1017 22.91 -43.69 14.27
CA ARG A 1017 24.16 -43.67 15.02
C ARG A 1017 24.05 -44.37 16.37
N MET A 1018 22.94 -44.17 17.10
CA MET A 1018 22.67 -44.89 18.35
C MET A 1018 22.68 -46.40 18.14
N MET A 1019 21.95 -46.93 17.16
CA MET A 1019 21.92 -48.37 16.86
C MET A 1019 23.29 -48.92 16.46
N ARG A 1020 24.06 -48.16 15.65
CA ARG A 1020 25.44 -48.55 15.29
C ARG A 1020 26.33 -48.63 16.52
N TYR A 1021 26.20 -47.68 17.44
CA TYR A 1021 27.00 -47.63 18.66
C TYR A 1021 26.62 -48.74 19.65
N LEU A 1022 25.33 -49.03 19.83
CA LEU A 1022 24.89 -50.24 20.56
C LEU A 1022 25.51 -51.49 19.95
N GLY A 1023 25.54 -51.60 18.61
CA GLY A 1023 26.20 -52.69 17.87
C GLY A 1023 27.69 -52.84 18.22
N HIS A 1024 28.41 -51.72 18.33
CA HIS A 1024 29.80 -51.70 18.75
C HIS A 1024 29.98 -52.17 20.20
N LEU A 1025 29.16 -51.67 21.13
CA LEU A 1025 29.24 -52.02 22.55
C LEU A 1025 28.86 -53.48 22.82
N SER A 1026 27.85 -54.01 22.11
CA SER A 1026 27.42 -55.42 22.23
C SER A 1026 28.52 -56.43 21.88
N LYS A 1027 29.51 -56.02 21.09
CA LYS A 1027 30.67 -56.83 20.68
C LYS A 1027 31.87 -56.67 21.64
N GLY A 1028 31.66 -56.05 22.80
CA GLY A 1028 32.73 -55.75 23.77
C GLY A 1028 33.57 -54.53 23.42
N GLY A 1029 33.10 -53.67 22.51
CA GLY A 1029 33.80 -52.45 22.13
C GLY A 1029 33.80 -51.41 23.27
N GLU A 1030 34.89 -50.65 23.39
CA GLU A 1030 34.98 -49.57 24.39
C GLU A 1030 34.08 -48.38 24.07
N ARG A 1031 33.73 -47.62 25.11
CA ARG A 1031 32.93 -46.40 25.05
C ARG A 1031 33.67 -45.29 24.28
N ARG A 1032 32.95 -44.50 23.47
CA ARG A 1032 33.47 -43.41 22.63
C ARG A 1032 32.75 -42.10 22.92
N GLU A 1033 33.51 -41.08 23.29
CA GLU A 1033 33.03 -39.72 23.59
C GLU A 1033 32.18 -39.14 22.44
N GLU A 1034 32.60 -39.35 21.19
CA GLU A 1034 31.89 -38.86 20.00
C GLU A 1034 30.49 -39.44 19.80
N GLU A 1035 30.26 -40.68 20.26
CA GLU A 1035 28.95 -41.31 20.21
C GLU A 1035 28.13 -40.99 21.47
N ASP A 1036 28.75 -40.88 22.64
CA ASP A 1036 28.09 -40.37 23.86
C ASP A 1036 27.53 -38.95 23.66
N ARG A 1037 28.26 -38.12 22.90
CA ARG A 1037 27.81 -36.80 22.46
C ARG A 1037 26.50 -36.86 21.67
N VAL A 1038 26.29 -37.90 20.84
CA VAL A 1038 25.04 -38.07 20.08
C VAL A 1038 23.89 -38.36 21.03
N TYR A 1039 24.09 -39.20 22.04
CA TYR A 1039 23.07 -39.58 23.02
C TYR A 1039 22.69 -38.37 23.89
N ALA A 1040 23.69 -37.68 24.44
CA ALA A 1040 23.49 -36.47 25.25
C ALA A 1040 22.75 -35.37 24.48
N ASN A 1041 23.08 -35.16 23.20
CA ASN A 1041 22.40 -34.16 22.36
C ASN A 1041 20.97 -34.53 21.99
N VAL A 1042 20.65 -35.82 21.87
CA VAL A 1042 19.26 -36.25 21.64
C VAL A 1042 18.47 -36.11 22.94
N TYR A 1043 19.07 -36.45 24.08
CA TYR A 1043 18.49 -36.24 25.41
C TYR A 1043 18.12 -34.77 25.62
N THR A 1044 19.08 -33.83 25.55
CA THR A 1044 18.80 -32.40 25.79
C THR A 1044 17.75 -31.82 24.85
N LYS A 1045 17.73 -32.26 23.59
CA LYS A 1045 16.73 -31.79 22.61
C LYS A 1045 15.31 -32.32 22.85
N ARG A 1046 15.14 -33.43 23.57
CA ARG A 1046 13.87 -34.18 23.59
C ARG A 1046 13.31 -34.46 24.97
N SER A 1047 14.12 -34.62 26.01
CA SER A 1047 13.64 -34.89 27.37
C SER A 1047 12.99 -33.69 28.04
N ALA A 1048 13.15 -32.49 27.47
CA ALA A 1048 12.73 -31.22 28.07
C ALA A 1048 13.39 -30.96 29.44
N ALA A 1049 14.61 -31.48 29.66
CA ALA A 1049 15.36 -31.36 30.92
C ALA A 1049 15.61 -29.92 31.40
N PHE A 1050 15.47 -28.93 30.52
CA PHE A 1050 15.63 -27.50 30.85
C PHE A 1050 14.30 -26.74 30.95
N LYS A 1051 13.15 -27.39 30.71
CA LYS A 1051 11.86 -26.71 30.61
C LYS A 1051 11.54 -25.91 31.87
N ASP A 1052 11.52 -26.56 33.01
CA ASP A 1052 11.06 -25.94 34.25
C ASP A 1052 12.01 -24.84 34.71
N LEU A 1053 13.33 -25.05 34.55
CA LEU A 1053 14.34 -24.01 34.81
C LEU A 1053 14.17 -22.80 33.89
N LYS A 1054 13.90 -23.01 32.60
CA LYS A 1054 13.68 -21.91 31.64
C LYS A 1054 12.33 -21.22 31.83
N VAL A 1055 11.33 -21.92 32.33
CA VAL A 1055 10.05 -21.33 32.76
C VAL A 1055 10.28 -20.43 33.96
N ALA A 1056 11.00 -20.90 34.98
CA ALA A 1056 11.36 -20.08 36.15
C ALA A 1056 12.13 -18.80 35.78
N VAL A 1057 13.09 -18.88 34.84
CA VAL A 1057 13.77 -17.68 34.31
C VAL A 1057 12.77 -16.73 33.64
N SER A 1058 11.84 -17.26 32.84
CA SER A 1058 10.84 -16.46 32.14
C SER A 1058 9.90 -15.74 33.10
N GLU A 1059 9.41 -16.45 34.13
CA GLU A 1059 8.53 -15.89 35.16
C GLU A 1059 9.25 -14.78 35.92
N ALA A 1060 10.49 -15.02 36.37
CA ALA A 1060 11.30 -13.99 37.02
C ALA A 1060 11.59 -12.78 36.12
N CYS A 1061 11.79 -12.99 34.81
CA CYS A 1061 11.94 -11.90 33.84
C CYS A 1061 10.66 -11.09 33.62
N GLU A 1062 9.49 -11.73 33.65
CA GLU A 1062 8.17 -11.09 33.53
C GLU A 1062 7.85 -10.26 34.78
N GLU A 1063 8.19 -10.78 35.95
CA GLU A 1063 8.05 -10.12 37.26
C GLU A 1063 9.12 -9.05 37.53
N LYS A 1064 10.16 -9.00 36.69
CA LYS A 1064 11.36 -8.14 36.82
C LYS A 1064 12.16 -8.40 38.11
N ASP A 1065 12.09 -9.61 38.66
CA ASP A 1065 12.97 -10.06 39.73
C ASP A 1065 14.30 -10.50 39.13
N TRP A 1066 15.24 -9.55 39.02
CA TRP A 1066 16.50 -9.79 38.33
C TRP A 1066 17.45 -10.70 39.09
N ASP A 1067 17.38 -10.74 40.42
CA ASP A 1067 18.21 -11.61 41.24
C ASP A 1067 17.74 -13.06 41.07
N ALA A 1068 16.43 -13.31 41.16
CA ALA A 1068 15.84 -14.62 40.88
C ALA A 1068 16.07 -15.06 39.42
N ALA A 1069 16.00 -14.12 38.46
CA ALA A 1069 16.28 -14.41 37.05
C ALA A 1069 17.75 -14.82 36.83
N LYS A 1070 18.71 -14.14 37.47
CA LYS A 1070 20.13 -14.48 37.38
C LYS A 1070 20.46 -15.79 38.07
N GLU A 1071 19.89 -16.05 39.25
CA GLU A 1071 20.03 -17.34 39.94
C GLU A 1071 19.46 -18.50 39.11
N SER A 1072 18.26 -18.32 38.54
CA SER A 1072 17.64 -19.32 37.68
C SER A 1072 18.41 -19.54 36.38
N CYS A 1073 19.01 -18.48 35.79
CA CYS A 1073 19.92 -18.60 34.66
C CYS A 1073 21.17 -19.41 35.03
N GLN A 1074 21.73 -19.20 36.22
CA GLN A 1074 22.87 -19.97 36.69
C GLN A 1074 22.49 -21.45 36.88
N ALA A 1075 21.30 -21.74 37.40
CA ALA A 1075 20.78 -23.11 37.49
C ALA A 1075 20.64 -23.79 36.11
N VAL A 1076 20.27 -23.05 35.04
CA VAL A 1076 20.28 -23.56 33.66
C VAL A 1076 21.70 -23.95 33.21
N LEU A 1077 22.71 -23.14 33.51
CA LEU A 1077 24.11 -23.41 33.16
C LEU A 1077 24.70 -24.56 33.99
N ASP A 1078 24.36 -24.63 35.27
CA ASP A 1078 24.81 -25.71 36.15
C ASP A 1078 24.18 -27.04 35.74
N LYS A 1079 22.91 -27.02 35.32
CA LYS A 1079 22.24 -28.20 34.74
C LYS A 1079 22.91 -28.65 33.45
N HIS A 1080 23.36 -27.70 32.62
CA HIS A 1080 24.12 -28.00 31.39
C HIS A 1080 25.46 -28.68 31.71
N LYS A 1081 26.24 -28.14 32.67
CA LYS A 1081 27.49 -28.76 33.14
C LYS A 1081 27.26 -30.13 33.77
N GLN A 1082 26.20 -30.28 34.58
CA GLN A 1082 25.82 -31.54 35.21
C GLN A 1082 25.55 -32.61 34.15
N ILE A 1083 24.75 -32.30 33.12
CA ILE A 1083 24.45 -33.24 32.03
C ILE A 1083 25.73 -33.57 31.26
N ALA A 1084 26.56 -32.57 30.91
CA ALA A 1084 27.81 -32.82 30.21
C ALA A 1084 28.76 -33.75 30.99
N SER A 1085 28.91 -33.50 32.29
CA SER A 1085 29.71 -34.33 33.20
C SER A 1085 29.17 -35.75 33.32
N PHE A 1086 27.85 -35.92 33.46
CA PHE A 1086 27.21 -37.23 33.50
C PHE A 1086 27.51 -38.05 32.23
N TRP A 1087 27.43 -37.42 31.06
CA TRP A 1087 27.72 -38.07 29.78
C TRP A 1087 29.23 -38.18 29.49
N LYS A 1088 30.12 -37.67 30.34
CA LYS A 1088 31.58 -37.60 30.16
C LYS A 1088 31.99 -36.87 28.87
N ILE A 1089 31.29 -35.78 28.54
CA ILE A 1089 31.60 -34.92 27.39
C ILE A 1089 31.91 -33.49 27.85
N GLU A 1090 32.72 -32.77 27.08
CA GLU A 1090 32.96 -31.34 27.34
C GLU A 1090 31.65 -30.53 27.22
N PRO A 1091 31.35 -29.61 28.16
CA PRO A 1091 30.12 -28.80 28.13
C PRO A 1091 29.89 -28.08 26.80
N GLU A 1092 30.94 -27.58 26.16
CA GLU A 1092 30.88 -26.88 24.87
C GLU A 1092 30.37 -27.75 23.72
N LYS A 1093 30.54 -29.08 23.82
CA LYS A 1093 30.08 -30.06 22.84
C LYS A 1093 28.60 -30.44 23.03
N LEU A 1094 28.01 -30.11 24.18
CA LEU A 1094 26.60 -30.38 24.50
C LEU A 1094 25.69 -29.24 24.01
N LYS A 1095 24.83 -29.55 23.04
CA LYS A 1095 23.94 -28.59 22.39
C LYS A 1095 22.66 -28.41 23.22
N VAL A 1096 22.44 -27.17 23.68
CA VAL A 1096 21.21 -26.72 24.32
C VAL A 1096 20.70 -25.49 23.59
N GLN A 1097 19.38 -25.41 23.40
CA GLN A 1097 18.77 -24.29 22.69
C GLN A 1097 18.96 -22.99 23.48
N ASN A 1098 19.33 -21.90 22.78
CA ASN A 1098 19.42 -20.54 23.32
C ASN A 1098 20.31 -20.35 24.57
N LEU A 1099 21.21 -21.30 24.90
CA LEU A 1099 22.01 -21.28 26.13
C LEU A 1099 22.81 -19.97 26.34
N HIS A 1100 23.35 -19.41 25.25
CA HIS A 1100 24.10 -18.15 25.29
C HIS A 1100 23.28 -16.95 25.79
N GLN A 1101 21.96 -16.91 25.55
CA GLN A 1101 21.12 -15.80 26.01
C GLN A 1101 20.95 -15.80 27.53
N TYR A 1102 20.95 -16.98 28.16
CA TYR A 1102 20.92 -17.10 29.62
C TYR A 1102 22.25 -16.66 30.25
N GLN A 1103 23.38 -16.98 29.60
CA GLN A 1103 24.69 -16.46 29.98
C GLN A 1103 24.79 -14.94 29.83
N ASP A 1104 24.21 -14.39 28.75
CA ASP A 1104 24.18 -12.95 28.49
C ASP A 1104 23.36 -12.21 29.56
N LEU A 1105 22.26 -12.81 30.06
CA LEU A 1105 21.45 -12.21 31.13
C LEU A 1105 22.17 -12.18 32.48
N ILE A 1106 22.95 -13.21 32.83
CA ILE A 1106 23.77 -13.22 34.05
C ILE A 1106 24.75 -12.04 34.03
N ASN A 1107 25.39 -11.84 32.88
CA ASN A 1107 26.38 -10.79 32.65
C ASN A 1107 25.75 -9.41 32.37
N ALA A 1108 24.42 -9.32 32.23
CA ALA A 1108 23.74 -8.09 31.92
C ALA A 1108 23.71 -7.15 33.15
N ASN A 1109 23.95 -5.87 32.89
CA ASN A 1109 23.64 -4.83 33.86
C ASN A 1109 22.13 -4.55 33.80
N VAL A 1110 21.48 -4.88 34.91
CA VAL A 1110 20.02 -4.81 35.12
C VAL A 1110 19.63 -3.65 36.04
N SER A 1111 20.60 -2.83 36.45
CA SER A 1111 20.36 -1.66 37.29
C SER A 1111 19.46 -0.65 36.58
N ASP A 1112 18.53 -0.06 37.33
CA ASP A 1112 17.72 1.07 36.87
C ASP A 1112 18.57 2.32 36.54
N ASP A 1113 19.83 2.36 36.96
CA ASP A 1113 20.80 3.42 36.64
C ASP A 1113 21.66 3.12 35.40
N ALA A 1114 21.47 1.96 34.75
CA ALA A 1114 22.24 1.61 33.55
C ALA A 1114 21.92 2.53 32.36
N ASP A 1115 22.91 2.76 31.48
CA ASP A 1115 22.72 3.56 30.27
C ASP A 1115 21.67 2.95 29.32
N GLN A 1116 21.09 3.78 28.46
CA GLN A 1116 19.99 3.36 27.58
C GLN A 1116 20.39 2.25 26.60
N THR A 1117 21.65 2.23 26.17
CA THR A 1117 22.20 1.21 25.26
C THR A 1117 22.21 -0.15 25.95
N THR A 1118 22.64 -0.18 27.21
CA THR A 1118 22.69 -1.36 28.05
C THR A 1118 21.28 -1.84 28.41
N LYS A 1119 20.36 -0.93 28.74
CA LYS A 1119 18.93 -1.27 28.94
C LYS A 1119 18.27 -1.86 27.70
N ASN A 1120 18.55 -1.31 26.51
CA ASN A 1120 18.03 -1.85 25.24
C ASN A 1120 18.63 -3.24 24.94
N LYS A 1121 19.91 -3.44 25.22
CA LYS A 1121 20.59 -4.74 25.08
C LYS A 1121 19.97 -5.77 26.04
N THR A 1122 19.81 -5.41 27.31
CA THR A 1122 19.14 -6.24 28.34
C THR A 1122 17.71 -6.57 27.93
N LYS A 1123 16.92 -5.61 27.44
CA LYS A 1123 15.55 -5.85 26.95
C LYS A 1123 15.51 -6.85 25.78
N LYS A 1124 16.46 -6.76 24.83
CA LYS A 1124 16.57 -7.73 23.72
C LYS A 1124 16.93 -9.13 24.21
N ILE A 1125 17.81 -9.24 25.21
CA ILE A 1125 18.17 -10.52 25.84
C ILE A 1125 16.94 -11.12 26.53
N VAL A 1126 16.23 -10.33 27.33
CA VAL A 1126 14.99 -10.75 28.02
C VAL A 1126 13.94 -11.22 27.02
N GLN A 1127 13.67 -10.46 25.96
CA GLN A 1127 12.70 -10.88 24.93
C GLN A 1127 13.05 -12.23 24.30
N ARG A 1128 14.33 -12.48 24.01
CA ARG A 1128 14.78 -13.76 23.45
C ARG A 1128 14.61 -14.94 24.43
N ILE A 1129 14.71 -14.69 25.73
CA ILE A 1129 14.42 -15.68 26.77
C ILE A 1129 12.91 -15.94 26.86
N LEU A 1130 12.09 -14.88 26.81
CA LEU A 1130 10.62 -15.00 26.77
C LEU A 1130 10.13 -15.76 25.53
N ASP A 1131 10.84 -15.67 24.41
CA ASP A 1131 10.50 -16.37 23.17
C ASP A 1131 11.11 -17.78 23.06
N ASP A 1132 11.77 -18.29 24.11
CA ASP A 1132 12.38 -19.64 24.06
C ASP A 1132 11.32 -20.74 23.95
N ALA A 1133 11.33 -21.42 22.79
CA ALA A 1133 10.39 -22.49 22.47
C ALA A 1133 10.52 -23.73 23.38
N GLU A 1134 11.63 -23.89 24.10
CA GLU A 1134 11.82 -25.01 25.03
C GLU A 1134 10.83 -24.98 26.21
N LYS A 1135 10.32 -23.80 26.59
CA LYS A 1135 9.29 -23.63 27.63
C LYS A 1135 7.97 -24.35 27.31
N LYS A 1136 7.65 -24.48 26.02
CA LYS A 1136 6.43 -25.12 25.52
C LYS A 1136 6.65 -26.58 25.11
N ARG A 1137 7.85 -27.13 25.35
CA ARG A 1137 8.21 -28.51 24.96
C ARG A 1137 7.51 -29.52 25.86
N VAL A 1138 7.07 -30.62 25.26
CA VAL A 1138 6.61 -31.82 25.97
C VAL A 1138 7.70 -32.89 25.82
N PRO A 1139 8.16 -33.54 26.91
CA PRO A 1139 9.18 -34.59 26.84
C PRO A 1139 8.83 -35.67 25.82
N TRP A 1140 9.80 -36.00 24.96
CA TRP A 1140 9.75 -37.10 23.99
C TRP A 1140 8.55 -37.10 23.03
N LYS A 1141 7.95 -35.92 22.76
CA LYS A 1141 6.77 -35.77 21.91
C LYS A 1141 6.86 -34.61 20.92
N VAL A 1142 6.20 -34.76 19.77
CA VAL A 1142 5.99 -33.74 18.72
C VAL A 1142 4.50 -33.70 18.33
N GLY A 1143 3.91 -32.49 18.28
CA GLY A 1143 2.51 -32.24 17.90
C GLY A 1143 1.60 -31.80 19.08
N LYS A 1144 0.46 -31.15 18.78
CA LYS A 1144 -0.46 -30.54 19.76
C LYS A 1144 -1.55 -31.48 20.33
N ASP A 1145 -1.73 -32.68 19.77
CA ASP A 1145 -2.78 -33.60 20.22
C ASP A 1145 -2.36 -34.38 21.48
N ALA A 1146 -2.59 -33.78 22.64
CA ALA A 1146 -2.55 -34.47 23.93
C ALA A 1146 -3.75 -35.41 24.13
N ALA A 1147 -4.88 -35.15 23.46
CA ALA A 1147 -6.17 -35.78 23.75
C ALA A 1147 -6.43 -37.15 23.10
N LYS A 1148 -5.58 -37.62 22.16
CA LYS A 1148 -5.82 -38.91 21.47
C LYS A 1148 -4.78 -40.00 21.71
N ASN A 1149 -3.60 -39.68 22.21
CA ASN A 1149 -2.57 -40.65 22.62
C ASN A 1149 -1.73 -40.00 23.74
N GLY A 1150 -2.01 -40.38 24.99
CA GLY A 1150 -1.14 -40.07 26.13
C GLY A 1150 0.27 -40.59 25.86
N ILE A 1151 1.27 -39.99 26.51
CA ILE A 1151 2.61 -40.59 26.52
C ILE A 1151 2.46 -41.91 27.28
N GLU A 1152 2.65 -43.06 26.63
CA GLU A 1152 2.74 -44.31 27.36
C GLU A 1152 3.86 -44.19 28.40
N PRO A 1153 3.61 -44.57 29.66
CA PRO A 1153 4.65 -44.59 30.68
C PRO A 1153 5.83 -45.43 30.17
N LEU A 1154 7.03 -45.06 30.59
CA LEU A 1154 8.22 -45.83 30.26
C LEU A 1154 8.00 -47.27 30.76
N ASP A 1155 8.19 -48.26 29.89
CA ASP A 1155 8.03 -49.66 30.25
C ASP A 1155 9.19 -50.08 31.16
N GLU A 1156 8.98 -49.94 32.47
CA GLU A 1156 9.96 -50.26 33.50
C GLU A 1156 10.27 -51.76 33.58
N ASP A 1157 9.28 -52.61 33.25
CA ASP A 1157 9.46 -54.07 33.19
C ASP A 1157 10.38 -54.44 32.01
N PHE A 1158 10.22 -53.78 30.86
CA PHE A 1158 11.11 -53.91 29.72
C PHE A 1158 12.52 -53.40 30.04
N LEU A 1159 12.66 -52.28 30.73
CA LEU A 1159 13.96 -51.77 31.15
C LEU A 1159 14.64 -52.71 32.15
N GLU A 1160 13.91 -53.26 33.12
CA GLU A 1160 14.45 -54.25 34.06
C GLU A 1160 14.90 -55.52 33.35
N LEU A 1161 14.12 -56.01 32.37
CA LEU A 1161 14.49 -57.13 31.50
C LEU A 1161 15.80 -56.85 30.75
N VAL A 1162 15.92 -55.67 30.14
CA VAL A 1162 17.11 -55.26 29.39
C VAL A 1162 18.34 -55.14 30.30
N LEU A 1163 18.16 -54.57 31.49
CA LEU A 1163 19.26 -54.32 32.43
C LEU A 1163 19.73 -55.59 33.15
N THR A 1164 18.81 -56.49 33.52
CA THR A 1164 19.12 -57.66 34.38
C THR A 1164 19.05 -59.01 33.66
N GLY A 1165 18.39 -59.08 32.51
CA GLY A 1165 18.10 -60.34 31.80
C GLY A 1165 17.03 -61.22 32.46
N LYS A 1166 16.40 -60.77 33.56
CA LYS A 1166 15.36 -61.52 34.28
C LYS A 1166 13.99 -61.01 33.82
N LYS A 1167 13.15 -61.91 33.29
CA LYS A 1167 11.73 -61.59 32.99
C LYS A 1167 10.93 -61.50 34.30
N PRO A 1168 10.16 -60.41 34.54
CA PRO A 1168 9.12 -60.43 35.57
C PRO A 1168 8.01 -61.43 35.20
N LYS A 1169 7.38 -62.05 36.21
CA LYS A 1169 6.39 -63.12 36.05
C LYS A 1169 5.04 -62.59 35.53
N THR A 1170 4.80 -62.83 34.24
CA THR A 1170 3.55 -63.15 33.51
C THR A 1170 2.34 -62.20 33.59
N VAL A 1171 1.80 -61.82 32.42
CA VAL A 1171 0.48 -62.28 31.90
C VAL A 1171 0.52 -62.35 30.36
N GLU A 1172 0.13 -63.49 29.81
CA GLU A 1172 -0.14 -63.70 28.39
C GLU A 1172 -1.38 -62.90 27.95
N ASN A 1173 -1.29 -62.17 26.84
CA ASN A 1173 -2.43 -62.04 25.93
C ASN A 1173 -1.92 -61.89 24.49
N GLN A 1174 -2.25 -62.93 23.71
CA GLN A 1174 -2.00 -63.08 22.29
C GLN A 1174 -2.88 -62.12 21.47
N VAL A 1175 -2.31 -61.43 20.48
CA VAL A 1175 -3.00 -61.05 19.23
C VAL A 1175 -1.95 -61.04 18.08
N PRO A 1176 -2.29 -61.52 16.86
CA PRO A 1176 -1.34 -62.13 15.93
C PRO A 1176 -0.56 -61.14 15.05
N SER A 1177 0.62 -61.58 14.65
CA SER A 1177 1.40 -61.06 13.53
C SER A 1177 0.59 -61.17 12.23
N GLN A 1178 0.26 -60.03 11.61
CA GLN A 1178 -0.18 -59.99 10.22
C GLN A 1178 1.03 -59.75 9.31
N GLU A 1179 1.17 -60.69 8.37
CA GLU A 1179 2.10 -60.67 7.26
C GLU A 1179 2.01 -59.35 6.48
N LEU A 1180 3.15 -58.70 6.30
CA LEU A 1180 3.35 -57.68 5.28
C LEU A 1180 3.29 -58.39 3.91
N VAL A 1181 2.14 -58.28 3.25
CA VAL A 1181 2.01 -58.56 1.83
C VAL A 1181 2.92 -57.59 1.08
N VAL A 1182 4.03 -58.12 0.60
CA VAL A 1182 4.77 -57.57 -0.54
C VAL A 1182 3.81 -57.59 -1.72
N LYS A 1183 3.41 -56.40 -2.20
CA LYS A 1183 2.92 -56.26 -3.57
C LYS A 1183 4.07 -55.79 -4.43
N ASP A 1184 4.57 -56.73 -5.21
CA ASP A 1184 5.38 -56.50 -6.39
C ASP A 1184 4.62 -55.72 -7.48
N VAL A 1185 5.44 -55.26 -8.41
CA VAL A 1185 5.16 -54.82 -9.79
C VAL A 1185 4.77 -53.35 -9.96
N VAL A 1186 5.81 -52.56 -10.22
CA VAL A 1186 5.75 -51.29 -10.95
C VAL A 1186 5.31 -51.60 -12.39
N GLU A 1187 4.04 -51.37 -12.70
CA GLU A 1187 3.61 -51.09 -14.08
C GLU A 1187 3.63 -49.58 -14.31
N GLU A 1188 3.95 -49.16 -15.53
CA GLU A 1188 3.98 -47.76 -15.98
C GLU A 1188 2.60 -47.10 -15.83
N GLY A 1189 2.33 -46.54 -14.66
CA GLY A 1189 1.08 -45.84 -14.36
C GLY A 1189 0.94 -44.56 -15.18
N GLY A 1190 -0.09 -44.51 -16.03
CA GLY A 1190 -0.56 -43.28 -16.67
C GLY A 1190 -1.26 -42.32 -15.70
N PHE A 1191 -1.87 -41.25 -16.22
CA PHE A 1191 -2.52 -40.21 -15.40
C PHE A 1191 -3.67 -40.71 -14.50
N ALA A 1192 -4.20 -41.92 -14.76
CA ALA A 1192 -5.20 -42.60 -13.96
C ALA A 1192 -4.81 -42.74 -12.46
N GLU A 1193 -3.51 -42.84 -12.15
CA GLU A 1193 -3.03 -42.92 -10.75
C GLU A 1193 -3.35 -41.65 -9.92
N PHE A 1194 -3.62 -40.53 -10.59
CA PHE A 1194 -3.93 -39.24 -9.98
C PHE A 1194 -5.42 -38.88 -9.97
N LYS A 1195 -6.32 -39.83 -10.27
CA LYS A 1195 -7.80 -39.61 -10.36
C LYS A 1195 -8.43 -38.93 -9.16
N ASN A 1196 -7.84 -39.11 -7.97
CA ASN A 1196 -8.31 -38.48 -6.74
C ASN A 1196 -7.67 -37.10 -6.51
N SER A 1197 -6.46 -36.85 -7.01
CA SER A 1197 -5.69 -35.63 -6.77
C SER A 1197 -5.91 -34.51 -7.80
N VAL A 1198 -6.38 -34.84 -9.00
CA VAL A 1198 -6.48 -33.92 -10.15
C VAL A 1198 -7.87 -34.03 -10.78
N LEU A 1199 -8.37 -32.94 -11.37
CA LEU A 1199 -9.70 -32.90 -11.98
C LEU A 1199 -9.88 -34.01 -13.04
N PRO A 1200 -11.00 -34.76 -13.04
CA PRO A 1200 -11.24 -35.86 -13.99
C PRO A 1200 -11.14 -35.43 -15.47
N LYS A 1201 -11.60 -34.21 -15.79
CA LYS A 1201 -11.50 -33.64 -17.14
C LYS A 1201 -10.04 -33.48 -17.58
N PHE A 1202 -9.14 -33.10 -16.68
CA PHE A 1202 -7.72 -32.94 -16.99
C PHE A 1202 -7.07 -34.29 -17.28
N ILE A 1203 -7.38 -35.33 -16.49
CA ILE A 1203 -6.87 -36.68 -16.72
C ILE A 1203 -7.32 -37.22 -18.07
N SER A 1204 -8.61 -37.10 -18.39
CA SER A 1204 -9.15 -37.50 -19.69
C SER A 1204 -8.49 -36.77 -20.87
N THR A 1205 -8.10 -35.50 -20.69
CA THR A 1205 -7.33 -34.77 -21.70
C THR A 1205 -5.89 -35.30 -21.80
N MET A 1206 -5.18 -35.47 -20.68
CA MET A 1206 -3.78 -35.91 -20.66
C MET A 1206 -3.59 -37.38 -21.09
N GLU A 1207 -4.62 -38.22 -20.99
CA GLU A 1207 -4.58 -39.62 -21.45
C GLU A 1207 -4.62 -39.74 -22.97
N LYS A 1208 -5.14 -38.74 -23.69
CA LYS A 1208 -5.09 -38.68 -25.16
C LYS A 1208 -3.65 -38.52 -25.66
N ASN A 1209 -3.45 -38.80 -26.95
CA ASN A 1209 -2.25 -38.36 -27.67
C ASN A 1209 -2.38 -36.85 -27.91
N LEU A 1210 -1.48 -36.07 -27.33
CA LEU A 1210 -1.47 -34.62 -27.46
C LEU A 1210 -0.58 -34.21 -28.61
N SER A 1211 -1.09 -33.38 -29.52
CA SER A 1211 -0.25 -32.67 -30.48
C SER A 1211 0.48 -31.50 -29.79
N ALA A 1212 1.39 -30.84 -30.53
CA ALA A 1212 2.04 -29.63 -30.06
C ALA A 1212 1.04 -28.47 -29.86
N GLU A 1213 0.01 -28.39 -30.71
CA GLU A 1213 -1.08 -27.42 -30.62
C GLU A 1213 -1.95 -27.68 -29.38
N ASP A 1214 -2.25 -28.94 -29.07
CA ASP A 1214 -2.96 -29.31 -27.84
C ASP A 1214 -2.16 -28.88 -26.60
N ALA A 1215 -0.85 -29.10 -26.59
CA ALA A 1215 0.03 -28.66 -25.51
C ALA A 1215 0.03 -27.14 -25.33
N CYS A 1216 0.10 -26.38 -26.44
CA CYS A 1216 0.00 -24.93 -26.42
C CYS A 1216 -1.35 -24.44 -25.86
N GLN A 1217 -2.45 -25.07 -26.28
CA GLN A 1217 -3.79 -24.76 -25.79
C GLN A 1217 -3.93 -25.03 -24.28
N ILE A 1218 -3.36 -26.14 -23.78
CA ILE A 1218 -3.38 -26.48 -22.35
C ILE A 1218 -2.53 -25.50 -21.53
N LEU A 1219 -1.36 -25.11 -22.06
CA LEU A 1219 -0.46 -24.13 -21.43
C LEU A 1219 -1.03 -22.70 -21.46
N GLY A 1220 -1.92 -22.40 -22.40
CA GLY A 1220 -2.41 -21.04 -22.65
C GLY A 1220 -1.36 -20.14 -23.29
N VAL A 1221 -0.48 -20.71 -24.11
CA VAL A 1221 0.54 -19.97 -24.88
C VAL A 1221 0.21 -20.10 -26.37
N PRO A 1222 0.14 -19.00 -27.14
CA PRO A 1222 -0.08 -19.06 -28.58
C PRO A 1222 0.99 -19.88 -29.31
N ILE A 1223 0.58 -20.59 -30.37
CA ILE A 1223 1.47 -21.45 -31.17
C ILE A 1223 2.65 -20.64 -31.72
N SER A 1224 2.41 -19.43 -32.22
CA SER A 1224 3.46 -18.55 -32.76
C SER A 1224 4.52 -18.21 -31.70
N SER A 1225 4.08 -17.82 -30.51
CA SER A 1225 4.95 -17.45 -29.40
C SER A 1225 5.74 -18.66 -28.88
N MET A 1226 5.10 -19.83 -28.74
CA MET A 1226 5.79 -21.05 -28.33
C MET A 1226 6.86 -21.46 -29.34
N ARG A 1227 6.60 -21.37 -30.66
CA ARG A 1227 7.61 -21.65 -31.69
C ARG A 1227 8.81 -20.73 -31.58
N VAL A 1228 8.59 -19.43 -31.34
CA VAL A 1228 9.67 -18.47 -31.14
C VAL A 1228 10.47 -18.79 -29.88
N PHE A 1229 9.81 -19.16 -28.77
CA PHE A 1229 10.50 -19.49 -27.52
C PHE A 1229 11.32 -20.77 -27.64
N ILE A 1230 10.76 -21.82 -28.27
CA ILE A 1230 11.49 -23.07 -28.53
C ILE A 1230 12.71 -22.78 -29.39
N LYS A 1231 12.55 -22.01 -30.48
CA LYS A 1231 13.68 -21.63 -31.35
C LYS A 1231 14.76 -20.86 -30.60
N ALA A 1232 14.40 -20.01 -29.63
CA ALA A 1232 15.35 -19.26 -28.82
C ALA A 1232 16.06 -20.12 -27.76
N LEU A 1233 15.32 -21.04 -27.11
CA LEU A 1233 15.83 -21.86 -26.01
C LEU A 1233 16.56 -23.12 -26.49
N ASN A 1234 15.99 -23.84 -27.46
CA ASN A 1234 16.58 -25.01 -28.11
C ASN A 1234 16.22 -25.04 -29.61
N PRO A 1235 17.05 -24.43 -30.48
CA PRO A 1235 16.82 -24.42 -31.93
C PRO A 1235 16.71 -25.80 -32.59
N ALA A 1236 17.29 -26.84 -31.96
CA ALA A 1236 17.29 -28.21 -32.47
C ALA A 1236 16.05 -29.03 -32.04
N PHE A 1237 15.15 -28.44 -31.25
CA PHE A 1237 13.95 -29.13 -30.77
C PHE A 1237 12.91 -29.28 -31.89
N GLU A 1238 12.45 -30.51 -32.11
CA GLU A 1238 11.40 -30.80 -33.10
C GLU A 1238 10.01 -30.41 -32.57
N TRP A 1239 9.26 -29.61 -33.34
CA TRP A 1239 7.94 -29.10 -32.93
C TRP A 1239 6.97 -30.21 -32.52
N ASP A 1240 6.92 -31.28 -33.30
CA ASP A 1240 5.97 -32.39 -33.12
C ASP A 1240 6.25 -33.19 -31.82
N ASP A 1241 7.45 -33.06 -31.26
CA ASP A 1241 7.84 -33.69 -29.99
C ASP A 1241 7.26 -32.97 -28.77
N LEU A 1242 6.77 -31.73 -28.91
CA LEU A 1242 6.30 -30.89 -27.79
C LEU A 1242 5.17 -31.56 -27.00
N GLY A 1243 4.15 -32.11 -27.67
CA GLY A 1243 3.00 -32.74 -27.01
C GLY A 1243 3.40 -33.96 -26.17
N ARG A 1244 4.31 -34.78 -26.71
CA ARG A 1244 4.87 -35.95 -26.01
C ARG A 1244 5.71 -35.53 -24.82
N GLN A 1245 6.62 -34.58 -24.97
CA GLN A 1245 7.49 -34.11 -23.89
C GLN A 1245 6.71 -33.39 -22.78
N PHE A 1246 5.73 -32.55 -23.16
CA PHE A 1246 4.82 -31.92 -22.23
C PHE A 1246 4.13 -32.95 -21.33
N LYS A 1247 3.59 -34.03 -21.92
CA LYS A 1247 2.96 -35.13 -21.18
C LYS A 1247 3.91 -35.79 -20.18
N VAL A 1248 5.15 -36.09 -20.59
CA VAL A 1248 6.19 -36.68 -19.72
C VAL A 1248 6.52 -35.75 -18.54
N VAL A 1249 6.68 -34.45 -18.79
CA VAL A 1249 7.00 -33.47 -17.75
C VAL A 1249 5.85 -33.30 -16.76
N ILE A 1250 4.61 -33.18 -17.23
CA ILE A 1250 3.45 -33.07 -16.32
C ILE A 1250 3.33 -34.32 -15.44
N LEU A 1251 3.51 -35.52 -16.02
CA LEU A 1251 3.49 -36.76 -15.25
C LEU A 1251 4.60 -36.78 -14.18
N GLY A 1252 5.81 -36.36 -14.54
CA GLY A 1252 6.92 -36.21 -13.60
C GLY A 1252 6.63 -35.24 -12.45
N LEU A 1253 6.02 -34.08 -12.75
CA LEU A 1253 5.64 -33.08 -11.75
C LEU A 1253 4.47 -33.52 -10.84
N LEU A 1254 3.60 -34.42 -11.33
CA LEU A 1254 2.55 -35.03 -10.51
C LEU A 1254 3.12 -36.07 -9.54
N ARG A 1255 4.14 -36.83 -9.97
CA ARG A 1255 4.89 -37.79 -9.15
C ARG A 1255 5.74 -37.10 -8.08
N GLU A 1256 6.46 -36.03 -8.44
CA GLU A 1256 7.36 -35.31 -7.54
C GLU A 1256 6.81 -33.93 -7.13
N ARG A 1257 6.00 -33.91 -6.06
CA ARG A 1257 5.28 -32.70 -5.63
C ARG A 1257 6.12 -31.68 -4.86
N SER A 1258 7.16 -32.13 -4.16
CA SER A 1258 7.90 -31.31 -3.18
C SER A 1258 8.96 -30.37 -3.78
N ASN A 1259 9.41 -30.60 -5.01
CA ASN A 1259 10.51 -29.85 -5.65
C ASN A 1259 10.15 -29.36 -7.07
N ARG A 1260 8.89 -29.01 -7.30
CA ARG A 1260 8.38 -28.72 -8.65
C ARG A 1260 9.07 -27.54 -9.33
N PHE A 1261 9.42 -26.49 -8.58
CA PHE A 1261 10.07 -25.30 -9.13
C PHE A 1261 11.56 -25.56 -9.39
N GLU A 1262 12.22 -26.27 -8.48
CA GLU A 1262 13.62 -26.70 -8.58
C GLU A 1262 13.84 -27.68 -9.74
N SER A 1263 12.79 -28.41 -10.14
CA SER A 1263 12.83 -29.40 -11.22
C SER A 1263 12.98 -28.82 -12.65
N ARG A 1264 12.97 -27.49 -12.81
CA ARG A 1264 13.14 -26.78 -14.09
C ARG A 1264 12.33 -27.39 -15.25
N PRO A 1265 10.99 -27.46 -15.14
CA PRO A 1265 10.18 -28.23 -16.07
C PRO A 1265 10.25 -27.75 -17.53
N ALA A 1266 10.53 -26.47 -17.79
CA ALA A 1266 10.73 -25.97 -19.16
C ALA A 1266 12.00 -26.55 -19.80
N LEU A 1267 13.10 -26.65 -19.05
CA LEU A 1267 14.35 -27.25 -19.55
C LEU A 1267 14.14 -28.74 -19.87
N ARG A 1268 13.44 -29.46 -18.99
CA ARG A 1268 13.08 -30.87 -19.23
C ARG A 1268 12.17 -31.05 -20.45
N MET A 1269 11.17 -30.18 -20.60
CA MET A 1269 10.23 -30.22 -21.73
C MET A 1269 10.94 -30.01 -23.06
N LEU A 1270 11.96 -29.15 -23.08
CA LEU A 1270 12.73 -28.80 -24.27
C LEU A 1270 14.04 -29.58 -24.42
N ARG A 1271 14.28 -30.60 -23.58
CA ARG A 1271 15.51 -31.42 -23.57
C ARG A 1271 16.80 -30.59 -23.49
N MET A 1272 16.80 -29.57 -22.63
CA MET A 1272 17.95 -28.74 -22.33
C MET A 1272 18.63 -29.26 -21.05
N GLU A 1273 19.96 -29.39 -21.07
CA GLU A 1273 20.77 -29.87 -19.93
C GLU A 1273 20.75 -28.92 -18.73
#